data_AF-A0ABD1JJT8-F1
#
_entry.id   AF-A0ABD1JJT8-F1
#
_cell.length_a   1.000
_cell.length_b   1.000
_cell.length_c   1.000
_cell.angle_alpha   90.00
_cell.angle_beta   90.00
_cell.angle_gamma   90.00
#
_symmetry.space_group_name_H-M   'P 1'
#
loop_
_entity.id
_entity.type
_entity.pdbx_description
1 polymer ?
#
loop_
_entity_poly.entity_id
_entity_poly.type
_entity_poly.pdbx_seq_one_letter_code
_entity_poly.pdbx_strand_id
1 'polypeptide(L)'
;MELKSEEVEASEPQLVSHPRAKSKVWKYFGFDMEEDEVGKRAHCRLCLAQIGYSGNTTNLYAHLQRHHPDAFVEFEKSGGGTEPTQQQHHQQHQQLHQHQLQQQQQQAPPLTCTRQNSHEAKRQAEVASAVLGFLCEGLHPVSTADEPFFQALLRTLDPRCAPPTSSELLLQALPPRHQQVRAAVSAELSGPGCCAVSTDLWCSETHGRSYVTVYAHQLSQTPAAAGFRLVSRCLKTFEVPADSPAEGMTRALYEVFMEWGVAQRLRGATTCGSPDVLRACAQLDLPVLVPCFAGRLNRGVHAAFRVPGVQALLSRCRRLVDYFQQSVVAAYMLQERLKQQGRTPMPPLVGGRPGCWTSTLTMLRRLRENQPAVTAVLLEDANNQALLLGAAEWALLDGLLGLLRALRSAADMFCGSAGGPSISMLKPVLHMLLSTALRPLDGDPAELRDARRAVASALEEAYQTPAHLDMFLKVASFLDPRYKRLPFLSTSERAQVEARVQEEAAALYQRHTPSAPSPDEPPNKKQAHACMPEPASAADAANPLAVIFCQSGSAETQEEFQAQAEEELSNFKAQKVLGLNEDPLRWWSDRTLLFPMLPRVLQKYWCVQATSVPAHRLFGPAGSVLWGKRNRLDPEHVDQQVFLYENTRTYYEPESCIDKDTMALPKQHGRVAIVTGGARGMGYEVARRLTGLGMHVIIAGNIEEEGLEAVTKIRKETKEGKVEFLFLDLSSLHSVRQFAQRFKATGLPLHVLVNNAGVMLVPERRTEDGFELQFGLNFLGHFLLTHLLLGTLKRSGCHGNHSRIVTMSSATHYGARLNLKDLQSRSCYSSHGAYSQSKLALVMFTYYLHEQLTAGGFPVSTSTVDPGMVDTKLYQNLCSPAQTLKRPVAKLLFRTPAEGASTAIYAAVAAELEGVSGCYLYNGQQVASSELSYDEELQAQLWKQSCSLVGV
;
A
#
# COMPACT_ATOMS: atom_id res chain seq x y z
N MET A 1 -33.82 2.09 -81.12
CA MET A 1 -34.87 1.76 -80.14
C MET A 1 -34.37 2.25 -78.80
N GLU A 2 -35.28 2.80 -78.00
CA GLU A 2 -35.18 3.12 -76.57
C GLU A 2 -35.35 4.61 -76.28
N LEU A 3 -36.42 4.85 -75.53
CA LEU A 3 -37.18 6.08 -75.42
C LEU A 3 -36.41 7.14 -74.63
N LYS A 4 -36.34 8.32 -75.25
CA LYS A 4 -36.00 9.60 -74.65
C LYS A 4 -37.22 10.18 -73.93
N SER A 5 -36.90 11.11 -73.02
CA SER A 5 -37.69 12.20 -72.43
C SER A 5 -38.77 11.81 -71.43
N GLU A 6 -38.50 12.12 -70.16
CA GLU A 6 -39.27 13.14 -69.42
C GLU A 6 -38.31 13.83 -68.42
N GLU A 7 -37.85 15.02 -68.78
CA GLU A 7 -37.25 15.99 -67.86
C GLU A 7 -38.36 16.44 -66.91
N VAL A 8 -38.31 15.96 -65.66
CA VAL A 8 -39.02 16.61 -64.56
C VAL A 8 -38.09 17.73 -64.09
N GLU A 9 -38.38 18.96 -64.49
CA GLU A 9 -37.91 20.15 -63.79
C GLU A 9 -38.38 20.03 -62.33
N ALA A 10 -37.50 19.55 -61.45
CA ALA A 10 -37.70 19.70 -60.01
C ALA A 10 -37.50 21.18 -59.71
N SER A 11 -38.62 21.87 -59.47
CA SER A 11 -38.67 23.24 -58.95
C SER A 11 -37.71 23.38 -57.77
N GLU A 12 -36.84 24.39 -57.79
CA GLU A 12 -36.01 24.72 -56.64
C GLU A 12 -36.91 24.89 -55.40
N PRO A 13 -36.63 24.17 -54.29
CA PRO A 13 -37.47 24.25 -53.10
C PRO A 13 -37.49 25.69 -52.58
N GLN A 14 -38.68 26.27 -52.40
CA GLN A 14 -38.84 27.60 -51.83
C GLN A 14 -38.52 27.56 -50.32
N LEU A 15 -37.23 27.65 -50.00
CA LEU A 15 -36.74 27.58 -48.63
C LEU A 15 -37.03 28.85 -47.84
N VAL A 16 -37.97 28.76 -46.90
CA VAL A 16 -38.38 29.88 -46.03
C VAL A 16 -37.48 29.94 -44.79
N SER A 17 -37.13 31.15 -44.37
CA SER A 17 -36.36 31.39 -43.15
C SER A 17 -37.19 31.09 -41.90
N HIS A 18 -36.57 30.51 -40.87
CA HIS A 18 -37.27 30.14 -39.62
C HIS A 18 -37.94 31.37 -38.97
N PRO A 19 -39.26 31.34 -38.65
CA PRO A 19 -40.01 32.50 -38.16
C PRO A 19 -39.62 33.02 -36.76
N ARG A 20 -38.67 32.37 -36.07
CA ARG A 20 -38.12 32.76 -34.76
C ARG A 20 -36.58 32.78 -34.74
N ALA A 21 -35.93 32.79 -35.91
CA ALA A 21 -34.48 32.80 -36.03
C ALA A 21 -33.85 34.08 -35.46
N LYS A 22 -33.07 33.94 -34.38
CA LYS A 22 -32.20 35.01 -33.86
C LYS A 22 -30.74 34.87 -34.28
N SER A 23 -30.31 33.67 -34.68
CA SER A 23 -28.94 33.40 -35.10
C SER A 23 -28.73 33.76 -36.57
N LYS A 24 -27.60 34.42 -36.88
CA LYS A 24 -27.23 34.82 -38.25
C LYS A 24 -26.99 33.61 -39.17
N VAL A 25 -26.79 32.41 -38.61
CA VAL A 25 -26.49 31.19 -39.39
C VAL A 25 -27.65 30.81 -40.31
N TRP A 26 -28.87 31.21 -39.96
CA TRP A 26 -30.08 31.03 -40.77
C TRP A 26 -30.04 31.76 -42.12
N LYS A 27 -29.06 32.63 -42.37
CA LYS A 27 -28.80 33.16 -43.73
C LYS A 27 -28.45 32.04 -44.72
N TYR A 28 -27.85 30.95 -44.24
CA TYR A 28 -27.37 29.84 -45.07
C TYR A 28 -28.30 28.62 -45.04
N PHE A 29 -29.40 28.66 -44.29
CA PHE A 29 -30.32 27.53 -44.11
C PHE A 29 -31.79 27.96 -44.23
N GLY A 30 -32.69 27.04 -44.55
CA GLY A 30 -34.14 27.29 -44.60
C GLY A 30 -34.95 26.01 -44.45
N PHE A 31 -36.25 26.16 -44.25
CA PHE A 31 -37.20 25.05 -44.21
C PHE A 31 -37.99 25.00 -45.50
N ASP A 32 -38.31 23.80 -45.97
CA ASP A 32 -39.24 23.62 -47.07
C ASP A 32 -40.66 23.61 -46.52
N MET A 33 -41.55 24.46 -47.08
CA MET A 33 -42.92 24.60 -46.59
C MET A 33 -43.84 23.48 -47.07
N GLU A 34 -43.44 22.71 -48.11
CA GLU A 34 -44.28 21.66 -48.68
C GLU A 34 -44.06 20.27 -48.04
N GLU A 35 -42.89 20.02 -47.42
CA GLU A 35 -42.55 18.72 -46.82
C GLU A 35 -42.47 18.69 -45.28
N ASP A 36 -42.23 19.83 -44.61
CA ASP A 36 -41.87 19.86 -43.18
C ASP A 36 -42.91 20.61 -42.30
N GLU A 37 -44.07 19.99 -42.01
CA GLU A 37 -45.06 20.56 -41.05
C GLU A 37 -44.52 20.72 -39.62
N VAL A 38 -43.36 20.15 -39.28
CA VAL A 38 -42.84 20.08 -37.90
C VAL A 38 -41.50 20.84 -37.71
N GLY A 39 -40.93 21.44 -38.76
CA GLY A 39 -39.71 22.26 -38.64
C GLY A 39 -38.51 21.53 -38.01
N LYS A 40 -38.40 20.21 -38.19
CA LYS A 40 -37.35 19.35 -37.60
C LYS A 40 -36.14 19.15 -38.51
N ARG A 41 -36.24 19.49 -39.79
CA ARG A 41 -35.16 19.32 -40.76
C ARG A 41 -34.95 20.61 -41.54
N ALA A 42 -33.74 21.17 -41.47
CA ALA A 42 -33.36 22.38 -42.18
C ALA A 42 -32.51 22.01 -43.40
N HIS A 43 -32.70 22.71 -44.51
CA HIS A 43 -31.94 22.52 -45.74
C HIS A 43 -30.86 23.58 -45.86
N CYS A 44 -29.65 23.16 -46.27
CA CYS A 44 -28.57 24.06 -46.61
C CYS A 44 -28.86 24.76 -47.94
N ARG A 45 -28.80 26.10 -47.97
CA ARG A 45 -29.02 26.87 -49.21
C ARG A 45 -27.86 26.75 -50.20
N LEU A 46 -26.69 26.23 -49.77
CA LEU A 46 -25.48 26.13 -50.59
C LEU A 46 -25.33 24.76 -51.27
N CYS A 47 -25.71 23.68 -50.59
CA CYS A 47 -25.59 22.32 -51.13
C CYS A 47 -26.89 21.52 -51.11
N LEU A 48 -28.00 22.12 -50.66
CA LEU A 48 -29.32 21.50 -50.51
C LEU A 48 -29.36 20.28 -49.57
N ALA A 49 -28.27 20.01 -48.84
CA ALA A 49 -28.23 18.93 -47.86
C ALA A 49 -29.21 19.17 -46.71
N GLN A 50 -29.96 18.12 -46.36
CA GLN A 50 -30.93 18.14 -45.26
C GLN A 50 -30.22 17.85 -43.92
N ILE A 51 -30.47 18.68 -42.92
CA ILE A 51 -29.78 18.69 -41.63
C ILE A 51 -30.80 18.65 -40.49
N GLY A 52 -30.63 17.73 -39.55
CA GLY A 52 -31.51 17.62 -38.38
C GLY A 52 -31.41 18.87 -37.49
N TYR A 53 -32.56 19.46 -37.18
CA TYR A 53 -32.71 20.62 -36.29
C TYR A 53 -33.54 20.24 -35.05
N SER A 54 -32.93 20.37 -33.87
CA SER A 54 -33.51 20.01 -32.57
C SER A 54 -33.80 21.23 -31.69
N GLY A 55 -33.94 22.42 -32.29
CA GLY A 55 -34.20 23.68 -31.57
C GLY A 55 -32.96 24.51 -31.24
N ASN A 56 -31.76 24.06 -31.61
CA ASN A 56 -30.52 24.85 -31.58
C ASN A 56 -29.78 24.76 -32.93
N THR A 57 -28.87 25.71 -33.18
CA THR A 57 -28.20 25.83 -34.49
C THR A 57 -26.84 25.13 -34.56
N THR A 58 -26.50 24.28 -33.59
CA THR A 58 -25.16 23.65 -33.49
C THR A 58 -24.86 22.75 -34.68
N ASN A 59 -25.85 21.95 -35.12
CA ASN A 59 -25.70 21.07 -36.29
C ASN A 59 -25.52 21.85 -37.60
N LEU A 60 -26.17 23.02 -37.70
CA LEU A 60 -26.10 23.89 -38.87
C LEU A 60 -24.71 24.55 -38.97
N TYR A 61 -24.17 25.00 -37.83
CA TYR A 61 -22.81 25.55 -37.75
C TYR A 61 -21.75 24.49 -38.07
N ALA A 62 -21.87 23.28 -37.51
CA ALA A 62 -20.95 22.18 -37.79
C ALA A 62 -20.97 21.77 -39.27
N HIS A 63 -22.15 21.78 -39.91
CA HIS A 63 -22.26 21.54 -41.35
C HIS A 63 -21.58 22.63 -42.16
N LEU A 64 -21.84 23.92 -41.85
CA LEU A 64 -21.23 25.05 -42.55
C LEU A 64 -19.70 25.03 -42.42
N GLN A 65 -19.17 24.74 -41.23
CA GLN A 65 -17.73 24.63 -40.98
C GLN A 65 -17.05 23.53 -41.80
N ARG A 66 -17.68 22.36 -41.90
CA ARG A 66 -17.07 21.18 -42.52
C ARG A 66 -17.23 21.15 -44.04
N HIS A 67 -18.36 21.63 -44.56
CA HIS A 67 -18.70 21.49 -45.97
C HIS A 67 -18.64 22.80 -46.76
N HIS A 68 -18.66 23.96 -46.08
CA HIS A 68 -18.62 25.29 -46.70
C HIS A 68 -17.69 26.25 -45.93
N PRO A 69 -16.37 25.94 -45.85
CA PRO A 69 -15.42 26.67 -45.01
C PRO A 69 -15.30 28.16 -45.37
N ASP A 70 -15.44 28.54 -46.64
CA ASP A 70 -15.39 29.95 -47.05
C ASP A 70 -16.61 30.74 -46.58
N ALA A 71 -17.81 30.15 -46.70
CA ALA A 71 -19.05 30.74 -46.18
C ALA A 71 -19.05 30.80 -44.65
N PHE A 72 -18.37 29.86 -43.99
CA PHE A 72 -18.17 29.83 -42.55
C PHE A 72 -17.26 30.97 -42.07
N VAL A 73 -16.16 31.24 -42.77
CA VAL A 73 -15.27 32.39 -42.47
C VAL A 73 -16.03 33.72 -42.62
N GLU A 74 -16.89 33.84 -43.63
CA GLU A 74 -17.75 35.02 -43.79
C GLU A 74 -18.80 35.14 -42.68
N PHE A 75 -19.38 34.01 -42.26
CA PHE A 75 -20.30 33.94 -41.12
C PHE A 75 -19.64 34.42 -39.82
N GLU A 76 -18.40 33.99 -39.54
CA GLU A 76 -17.63 34.44 -38.36
C GLU A 76 -17.32 35.94 -38.41
N LYS A 77 -16.87 36.44 -39.57
CA LYS A 77 -16.61 37.88 -39.78
C LYS A 77 -17.84 38.75 -39.60
N SER A 78 -19.03 38.24 -39.92
CA SER A 78 -20.30 38.96 -39.75
C SER A 78 -20.75 39.09 -38.28
N GLY A 79 -19.97 38.61 -37.32
CA GLY A 79 -20.33 38.61 -35.89
C GLY A 79 -21.49 37.66 -35.60
N GLY A 80 -21.54 36.52 -36.28
CA GLY A 80 -22.50 35.43 -36.05
C GLY A 80 -21.99 34.36 -35.07
N GLY A 81 -20.70 34.37 -34.75
CA GLY A 81 -20.13 33.57 -33.67
C GLY A 81 -20.29 34.28 -32.33
N THR A 82 -21.43 34.08 -31.66
CA THR A 82 -21.50 34.31 -30.21
C THR A 82 -20.87 33.10 -29.52
N GLU A 83 -19.55 33.10 -29.35
CA GLU A 83 -18.95 32.37 -28.23
C GLU A 83 -19.26 33.13 -26.93
N PRO A 84 -19.79 32.47 -25.89
CA PRO A 84 -19.72 33.01 -24.55
C PRO A 84 -18.27 32.91 -24.04
N THR A 85 -17.63 34.06 -23.82
CA THR A 85 -16.28 34.19 -23.26
C THR A 85 -16.06 33.26 -22.05
N GLN A 86 -14.87 32.67 -21.93
CA GLN A 86 -14.40 31.82 -20.81
C GLN A 86 -14.66 32.43 -19.42
N GLN A 87 -14.78 33.76 -19.29
CA GLN A 87 -15.12 34.44 -18.04
C GLN A 87 -16.63 34.45 -17.73
N GLN A 88 -17.51 34.39 -18.73
CA GLN A 88 -18.96 34.36 -18.54
C GLN A 88 -19.49 32.94 -18.30
N HIS A 89 -18.89 31.89 -18.88
CA HIS A 89 -19.18 30.52 -18.44
C HIS A 89 -18.71 30.32 -16.99
N HIS A 90 -17.59 30.92 -16.60
CA HIS A 90 -17.12 30.92 -15.22
C HIS A 90 -18.06 31.70 -14.30
N GLN A 91 -18.57 32.88 -14.71
CA GLN A 91 -19.55 33.64 -13.92
C GLN A 91 -20.93 33.02 -13.90
N GLN A 92 -21.42 32.43 -14.99
CA GLN A 92 -22.75 31.83 -15.07
C GLN A 92 -22.76 30.46 -14.40
N HIS A 93 -21.66 29.70 -14.42
CA HIS A 93 -21.50 28.47 -13.66
C HIS A 93 -21.14 28.75 -12.19
N GLN A 94 -20.38 29.79 -11.86
CA GLN A 94 -20.25 30.28 -10.48
C GLN A 94 -21.57 30.82 -9.95
N GLN A 95 -22.39 31.49 -10.76
CA GLN A 95 -23.72 31.94 -10.37
C GLN A 95 -24.69 30.77 -10.27
N LEU A 96 -24.70 29.80 -11.18
CA LEU A 96 -25.53 28.58 -11.06
C LEU A 96 -25.08 27.71 -9.88
N HIS A 97 -23.79 27.60 -9.62
CA HIS A 97 -23.24 26.88 -8.46
C HIS A 97 -23.46 27.64 -7.15
N GLN A 98 -23.30 28.97 -7.12
CA GLN A 98 -23.67 29.82 -5.98
C GLN A 98 -25.19 29.83 -5.76
N HIS A 99 -26.00 29.78 -6.80
CA HIS A 99 -27.45 29.78 -6.70
C HIS A 99 -27.98 28.39 -6.31
N GLN A 100 -27.32 27.30 -6.73
CA GLN A 100 -27.55 25.94 -6.19
C GLN A 100 -27.07 25.82 -4.73
N LEU A 101 -25.92 26.39 -4.36
CA LEU A 101 -25.44 26.46 -2.98
C LEU A 101 -26.33 27.36 -2.10
N GLN A 102 -26.84 28.48 -2.62
CA GLN A 102 -27.79 29.34 -1.92
C GLN A 102 -29.19 28.72 -1.82
N GLN A 103 -29.67 28.00 -2.84
CA GLN A 103 -30.93 27.26 -2.76
C GLN A 103 -30.84 26.04 -1.82
N GLN A 104 -29.68 25.36 -1.76
CA GLN A 104 -29.43 24.30 -0.76
C GLN A 104 -29.21 24.86 0.66
N GLN A 105 -28.66 26.06 0.81
CA GLN A 105 -28.58 26.75 2.11
C GLN A 105 -29.91 27.38 2.55
N GLN A 106 -30.83 27.68 1.63
CA GLN A 106 -32.15 28.27 1.93
C GLN A 106 -33.26 27.23 2.20
N GLN A 107 -33.00 25.93 2.02
CA GLN A 107 -33.95 24.85 2.30
C GLN A 107 -33.60 23.99 3.52
N ALA A 108 -32.52 24.29 4.24
CA ALA A 108 -32.30 23.72 5.58
C ALA A 108 -33.15 24.50 6.60
N PRO A 109 -34.07 23.88 7.34
CA PRO A 109 -34.72 24.56 8.46
C PRO A 109 -33.62 25.01 9.43
N PRO A 110 -33.62 26.27 9.91
CA PRO A 110 -32.73 26.64 11.00
C PRO A 110 -33.07 25.72 12.18
N LEU A 111 -32.07 25.09 12.77
CA LEU A 111 -32.23 24.42 14.05
C LEU A 111 -32.98 25.38 14.96
N THR A 112 -34.16 24.97 15.40
CA THR A 112 -34.76 25.47 16.63
C THR A 112 -33.83 25.01 17.76
N CYS A 113 -32.66 25.63 17.86
CA CYS A 113 -31.73 25.40 18.94
C CYS A 113 -32.28 26.18 20.14
N THR A 114 -33.15 25.51 20.87
CA THR A 114 -33.48 25.87 22.24
C THR A 114 -32.18 25.81 23.05
N ARG A 115 -31.51 26.96 23.20
CA ARG A 115 -30.39 27.22 24.13
C ARG A 115 -29.60 25.96 24.55
N GLN A 116 -28.88 25.32 23.62
CA GLN A 116 -27.93 24.26 23.99
C GLN A 116 -26.56 24.90 24.27
N ASN A 117 -25.90 24.41 25.32
CA ASN A 117 -24.59 24.88 25.75
C ASN A 117 -23.58 24.78 24.59
N SER A 118 -22.75 25.81 24.37
CA SER A 118 -21.72 25.84 23.31
C SER A 118 -20.78 24.62 23.32
N HIS A 119 -20.62 23.98 24.48
CA HIS A 119 -19.83 22.78 24.67
C HIS A 119 -20.47 21.52 24.04
N GLU A 120 -21.80 21.40 24.06
CA GLU A 120 -22.53 20.25 23.49
C GLU A 120 -22.52 20.31 21.96
N ALA A 121 -22.71 21.49 21.37
CA ALA A 121 -22.63 21.68 19.92
C ALA A 121 -21.22 21.38 19.36
N LYS A 122 -20.17 21.77 20.09
CA LYS A 122 -18.78 21.43 19.74
C LYS A 122 -18.56 19.92 19.79
N ARG A 123 -19.02 19.26 20.86
CA ARG A 123 -18.90 17.81 21.01
C ARG A 123 -19.64 17.05 19.91
N GLN A 124 -20.83 17.51 19.55
CA GLN A 124 -21.63 16.94 18.46
C GLN A 124 -20.88 16.99 17.12
N ALA A 125 -20.21 18.12 16.83
CA ALA A 125 -19.38 18.26 15.63
C ALA A 125 -18.13 17.36 15.65
N GLU A 126 -17.49 17.17 16.81
CA GLU A 126 -16.36 16.25 16.98
C GLU A 126 -16.79 14.80 16.70
N VAL A 127 -17.94 14.37 17.24
CA VAL A 127 -18.49 13.02 16.98
C VAL A 127 -18.82 12.84 15.51
N ALA A 128 -19.49 13.82 14.87
CA ALA A 128 -19.78 13.77 13.44
C ALA A 128 -18.52 13.67 12.59
N SER A 129 -17.47 14.44 12.94
CA SER A 129 -16.18 14.36 12.26
C SER A 129 -15.48 13.01 12.46
N ALA A 130 -15.57 12.41 13.65
CA ALA A 130 -14.99 11.11 13.93
C ALA A 130 -15.72 9.98 13.19
N VAL A 131 -17.06 10.03 13.16
CA VAL A 131 -17.89 9.08 12.39
C VAL A 131 -17.59 9.22 10.90
N LEU A 132 -17.52 10.44 10.37
CA LEU A 132 -17.15 10.67 8.98
C LEU A 132 -15.74 10.14 8.68
N GLY A 133 -14.77 10.34 9.58
CA GLY A 133 -13.45 9.76 9.51
C GLY A 133 -13.48 8.24 9.41
N PHE A 134 -14.22 7.58 10.31
CA PHE A 134 -14.42 6.12 10.28
C PHE A 134 -15.00 5.64 8.94
N LEU A 135 -16.03 6.33 8.42
CA LEU A 135 -16.68 5.96 7.16
C LEU A 135 -15.76 6.15 5.96
N CYS A 136 -15.07 7.29 5.86
CA CYS A 136 -14.20 7.60 4.73
C CYS A 136 -12.87 6.82 4.79
N GLU A 137 -12.21 6.71 5.93
CA GLU A 137 -10.96 5.94 6.08
C GLU A 137 -11.19 4.43 5.95
N GLY A 138 -12.38 3.96 6.34
CA GLY A 138 -12.81 2.58 6.17
C GLY A 138 -13.38 2.26 4.78
N LEU A 139 -13.72 3.28 3.97
CA LEU A 139 -14.57 3.18 2.77
C LEU A 139 -15.87 2.40 3.05
N HIS A 140 -16.56 2.76 4.12
CA HIS A 140 -17.88 2.25 4.45
C HIS A 140 -18.97 3.08 3.77
N PRO A 141 -20.11 2.47 3.37
CA PRO A 141 -21.28 3.21 2.89
C PRO A 141 -21.76 4.19 3.96
N VAL A 142 -22.18 5.39 3.59
CA VAL A 142 -22.62 6.39 4.58
C VAL A 142 -23.91 5.97 5.29
N SER A 143 -24.72 5.12 4.65
CA SER A 143 -25.86 4.42 5.25
C SER A 143 -25.51 3.59 6.49
N THR A 144 -24.24 3.20 6.67
CA THR A 144 -23.77 2.52 7.89
C THR A 144 -24.03 3.37 9.14
N ALA A 145 -24.06 4.70 9.01
CA ALA A 145 -24.39 5.59 10.12
C ALA A 145 -25.81 5.36 10.65
N ASP A 146 -26.76 4.92 9.82
CA ASP A 146 -28.16 4.71 10.21
C ASP A 146 -28.42 3.32 10.79
N GLU A 147 -27.43 2.43 10.77
CA GLU A 147 -27.57 1.05 11.27
C GLU A 147 -27.93 1.04 12.77
N PRO A 148 -29.00 0.33 13.20
CA PRO A 148 -29.50 0.41 14.57
C PRO A 148 -28.45 0.08 15.65
N PHE A 149 -27.58 -0.89 15.39
CA PHE A 149 -26.52 -1.27 16.32
C PHE A 149 -25.36 -0.28 16.33
N PHE A 150 -25.06 0.37 15.20
CA PHE A 150 -24.05 1.42 15.14
C PHE A 150 -24.51 2.65 15.91
N GLN A 151 -25.77 3.05 15.72
CA GLN A 151 -26.45 4.07 16.48
C GLN A 151 -26.49 3.77 17.98
N ALA A 152 -26.80 2.52 18.36
CA ALA A 152 -26.78 2.07 19.76
C ALA A 152 -25.38 2.11 20.38
N LEU A 153 -24.35 1.71 19.62
CA LEU A 153 -22.95 1.78 20.05
C LEU A 153 -22.56 3.23 20.37
N LEU A 154 -22.84 4.18 19.47
CA LEU A 154 -22.53 5.58 19.68
C LEU A 154 -23.26 6.17 20.91
N ARG A 155 -24.54 5.84 21.09
CA ARG A 155 -25.30 6.23 22.29
C ARG A 155 -24.75 5.61 23.57
N THR A 156 -24.17 4.41 23.50
CA THR A 156 -23.56 3.75 24.65
C THR A 156 -22.24 4.43 25.03
N LEU A 157 -21.47 4.87 24.04
CA LEU A 157 -20.18 5.56 24.26
C LEU A 157 -20.36 6.99 24.79
N ASP A 158 -21.33 7.74 24.28
CA ASP A 158 -21.70 9.06 24.83
C ASP A 158 -23.22 9.27 24.74
N PRO A 159 -23.97 8.98 25.81
CA PRO A 159 -25.44 9.12 25.82
C PRO A 159 -25.93 10.56 25.64
N ARG A 160 -25.05 11.55 25.79
CA ARG A 160 -25.38 12.98 25.73
C ARG A 160 -25.36 13.54 24.32
N CYS A 161 -24.74 12.82 23.37
CA CYS A 161 -24.67 13.23 21.97
C CYS A 161 -25.64 12.40 21.14
N ALA A 162 -26.42 13.08 20.30
CA ALA A 162 -27.23 12.38 19.33
C ALA A 162 -26.29 11.77 18.27
N PRO A 163 -26.32 10.46 18.01
CA PRO A 163 -25.55 9.89 16.91
C PRO A 163 -25.96 10.52 15.56
N PRO A 164 -25.00 10.93 14.71
CA PRO A 164 -25.31 11.58 13.43
C PRO A 164 -25.96 10.58 12.47
N THR A 165 -26.93 11.07 11.69
CA THR A 165 -27.57 10.30 10.62
C THR A 165 -26.78 10.39 9.32
N SER A 166 -27.02 9.45 8.39
CA SER A 166 -26.40 9.51 7.06
C SER A 166 -26.73 10.83 6.35
N SER A 167 -27.98 11.30 6.42
CA SER A 167 -28.42 12.55 5.81
C SER A 167 -27.67 13.76 6.37
N GLU A 168 -27.50 13.84 7.70
CA GLU A 168 -26.72 14.91 8.33
C GLU A 168 -25.24 14.86 7.92
N LEU A 169 -24.65 13.66 7.88
CA LEU A 169 -23.25 13.50 7.48
C LEU A 169 -23.05 13.91 6.02
N LEU A 170 -23.96 13.54 5.12
CA LEU A 170 -23.89 13.85 3.70
C LEU A 170 -24.11 15.33 3.40
N LEU A 171 -25.05 15.98 4.07
CA LEU A 171 -25.39 17.38 3.80
C LEU A 171 -24.49 18.36 4.56
N GLN A 172 -24.04 18.02 5.77
CA GLN A 172 -23.39 18.97 6.67
C GLN A 172 -21.92 18.68 6.94
N ALA A 173 -21.47 17.41 6.92
CA ALA A 173 -20.11 17.05 7.33
C ALA A 173 -19.19 16.71 6.15
N LEU A 174 -19.67 15.95 5.16
CA LEU A 174 -18.87 15.46 4.04
C LEU A 174 -18.39 16.60 3.10
N PRO A 175 -19.24 17.54 2.63
CA PRO A 175 -18.80 18.63 1.76
C PRO A 175 -17.71 19.53 2.35
N PRO A 176 -17.82 20.07 3.58
CA PRO A 176 -16.77 20.92 4.13
C PRO A 176 -15.47 20.14 4.38
N ARG A 177 -15.55 18.87 4.78
CA ARG A 177 -14.37 18.02 4.96
C ARG A 177 -13.66 17.77 3.62
N HIS A 178 -14.42 17.45 2.57
CA HIS A 178 -13.91 17.32 1.21
C HIS A 178 -13.23 18.61 0.74
N GLN A 179 -13.88 19.77 0.92
CA GLN A 179 -13.31 21.07 0.54
C GLN A 179 -12.01 21.40 1.30
N GLN A 180 -11.95 21.09 2.60
CA GLN A 180 -10.75 21.28 3.42
C GLN A 180 -9.57 20.45 2.89
N VAL A 181 -9.77 19.16 2.67
CA VAL A 181 -8.71 18.27 2.15
C VAL A 181 -8.32 18.67 0.73
N ARG A 182 -9.29 19.04 -0.10
CA ARG A 182 -9.06 19.55 -1.45
C ARG A 182 -8.19 20.81 -1.46
N ALA A 183 -8.46 21.77 -0.58
CA ALA A 183 -7.65 22.98 -0.46
C ALA A 183 -6.19 22.65 -0.07
N ALA A 184 -5.98 21.70 0.86
CA ALA A 184 -4.66 21.24 1.25
C ALA A 184 -3.90 20.56 0.08
N VAL A 185 -4.58 19.67 -0.66
CA VAL A 185 -3.99 19.01 -1.84
C VAL A 185 -3.67 20.03 -2.93
N SER A 186 -4.54 21.01 -3.17
CA SER A 186 -4.32 22.07 -4.16
C SER A 186 -3.11 22.93 -3.79
N ALA A 187 -2.96 23.29 -2.51
CA ALA A 187 -1.79 24.02 -2.02
C ALA A 187 -0.50 23.21 -2.22
N GLU A 188 -0.50 21.90 -1.93
CA GLU A 188 0.66 21.03 -2.13
C GLU A 188 1.04 20.89 -3.61
N LEU A 189 0.06 20.80 -4.51
CA LEU A 189 0.27 20.68 -5.95
C LEU A 189 0.60 22.02 -6.64
N SER A 190 0.40 23.16 -5.98
CA SER A 190 0.58 24.49 -6.59
C SER A 190 2.03 24.90 -6.89
N GLY A 191 3.02 24.12 -6.42
CA GLY A 191 4.44 24.43 -6.61
C GLY A 191 4.93 24.36 -8.07
N PRO A 192 6.07 25.01 -8.41
CA PRO A 192 6.60 25.14 -9.77
C PRO A 192 7.12 23.84 -10.43
N GLY A 193 6.87 22.67 -9.83
CA GLY A 193 7.42 21.38 -10.26
C GLY A 193 6.64 20.71 -11.40
N CYS A 194 7.35 19.82 -12.10
CA CYS A 194 6.74 18.89 -13.07
C CYS A 194 5.74 17.96 -12.37
N CYS A 195 4.65 17.66 -13.06
CA CYS A 195 3.61 16.74 -12.60
C CYS A 195 3.44 15.60 -13.60
N ALA A 196 3.02 14.44 -13.12
CA ALA A 196 2.53 13.36 -13.95
C ALA A 196 1.21 12.85 -13.39
N VAL A 197 0.42 12.15 -14.20
CA VAL A 197 -0.84 11.57 -13.73
C VAL A 197 -0.87 10.06 -13.88
N SER A 198 -1.67 9.39 -13.07
CA SER A 198 -1.99 7.99 -13.29
C SER A 198 -3.49 7.75 -13.18
N THR A 199 -3.96 6.73 -13.87
CA THR A 199 -5.39 6.40 -13.93
C THR A 199 -5.63 4.98 -13.42
N ASP A 200 -6.50 4.83 -12.44
CA ASP A 200 -6.96 3.54 -11.91
C ASP A 200 -8.38 3.26 -12.39
N LEU A 201 -8.57 2.17 -13.13
CA LEU A 201 -9.87 1.74 -13.63
C LEU A 201 -10.37 0.60 -12.75
N TRP A 202 -11.55 0.77 -12.16
CA TRP A 202 -12.18 -0.23 -11.31
C TRP A 202 -13.69 -0.28 -11.53
N CYS A 203 -14.30 -1.43 -11.25
CA CYS A 203 -15.73 -1.65 -11.46
C CYS A 203 -16.41 -1.95 -10.11
N SER A 204 -17.59 -1.37 -9.91
CA SER A 204 -18.55 -1.80 -8.89
C SER A 204 -19.46 -2.86 -9.51
N GLU A 205 -19.30 -4.10 -9.06
CA GLU A 205 -20.16 -5.23 -9.46
C GLU A 205 -21.57 -5.10 -8.87
N THR A 206 -21.70 -4.51 -7.68
CA THR A 206 -22.99 -4.29 -7.02
C THR A 206 -23.87 -3.31 -7.80
N HIS A 207 -23.28 -2.24 -8.33
CA HIS A 207 -24.00 -1.19 -9.06
C HIS A 207 -23.87 -1.32 -10.58
N GLY A 208 -23.04 -2.24 -11.09
CA GLY A 208 -22.82 -2.44 -12.52
C GLY A 208 -22.14 -1.26 -13.22
N ARG A 209 -21.35 -0.46 -12.47
CA ARG A 209 -20.73 0.79 -12.95
C ARG A 209 -19.21 0.68 -12.96
N SER A 210 -18.58 1.38 -13.90
CA SER A 210 -17.12 1.47 -13.99
C SER A 210 -16.67 2.88 -13.66
N TYR A 211 -15.56 3.00 -12.96
CA TYR A 211 -15.02 4.27 -12.46
C TYR A 211 -13.54 4.40 -12.83
N VAL A 212 -13.13 5.63 -13.13
CA VAL A 212 -11.72 6.01 -13.27
C VAL A 212 -11.37 6.96 -12.14
N THR A 213 -10.38 6.57 -11.34
CA THR A 213 -9.75 7.44 -10.34
C THR A 213 -8.44 7.98 -10.90
N VAL A 214 -8.26 9.30 -10.81
CA VAL A 214 -7.09 10.03 -11.33
C VAL A 214 -6.21 10.47 -10.17
N TYR A 215 -4.91 10.19 -10.27
CA TYR A 215 -3.91 10.63 -9.31
C TYR A 215 -2.93 11.59 -9.98
N ALA A 216 -2.47 12.60 -9.25
CA ALA A 216 -1.33 13.43 -9.61
C ALA A 216 -0.09 13.00 -8.80
N HIS A 217 1.06 13.04 -9.47
CA HIS A 217 2.35 12.68 -8.92
C HIS A 217 3.33 13.83 -9.14
N GLN A 218 4.00 14.25 -8.08
CA GLN A 218 4.99 15.32 -8.12
C GLN A 218 6.18 14.93 -7.25
N LEU A 219 7.39 15.14 -7.77
CA LEU A 219 8.59 15.03 -6.96
C LEU A 219 8.80 16.38 -6.25
N SER A 220 8.31 16.48 -5.01
CA SER A 220 8.37 17.70 -4.22
C SER A 220 9.74 17.82 -3.53
N GLN A 221 10.23 19.06 -3.46
CA GLN A 221 11.40 19.43 -2.68
C GLN A 221 10.93 20.44 -1.64
N THR A 222 10.73 19.99 -0.40
CA THR A 222 10.21 20.86 0.66
C THR A 222 11.32 21.75 1.21
N PRO A 223 11.11 23.08 1.33
CA PRO A 223 12.11 23.97 1.93
C PRO A 223 12.44 23.63 3.40
N ALA A 224 11.49 23.05 4.14
CA ALA A 224 11.61 22.73 5.56
C ALA A 224 12.34 21.40 5.87
N ALA A 225 12.43 20.50 4.89
CA ALA A 225 13.15 19.24 5.00
C ALA A 225 13.96 19.12 3.71
N ALA A 226 15.27 19.36 3.78
CA ALA A 226 16.19 19.43 2.65
C ALA A 226 16.32 18.10 1.86
N GLY A 227 15.23 17.64 1.25
CA GLY A 227 15.19 16.39 0.51
C GLY A 227 13.99 16.23 -0.40
N PHE A 228 14.17 15.36 -1.39
CA PHE A 228 13.18 14.98 -2.39
C PHE A 228 12.19 13.97 -1.82
N ARG A 229 10.91 14.22 -2.04
CA ARG A 229 9.83 13.29 -1.69
C ARG A 229 8.87 13.16 -2.87
N LEU A 230 8.61 11.92 -3.26
CA LEU A 230 7.55 11.64 -4.23
C LEU A 230 6.19 11.75 -3.55
N VAL A 231 5.40 12.73 -3.98
CA VAL A 231 4.04 12.98 -3.49
C VAL A 231 3.06 12.47 -4.53
N SER A 232 2.06 11.71 -4.08
CA SER A 232 0.98 11.19 -4.91
C SER A 232 -0.37 11.54 -4.26
N ARG A 233 -1.27 12.18 -5.00
CA ARG A 233 -2.56 12.66 -4.50
C ARG A 233 -3.70 12.28 -5.44
N CYS A 234 -4.82 11.84 -4.89
CA CYS A 234 -6.03 11.60 -5.68
C CYS A 234 -6.66 12.95 -6.04
N LEU A 235 -7.04 13.13 -7.31
CA LEU A 235 -7.68 14.35 -7.81
C LEU A 235 -9.18 14.20 -7.92
N LYS A 236 -9.64 13.09 -8.53
CA LYS A 236 -11.06 12.84 -8.83
C LYS A 236 -11.30 11.38 -9.15
N THR A 237 -12.48 10.89 -8.83
CA THR A 237 -13.06 9.65 -9.35
C THR A 237 -14.32 9.98 -10.13
N PHE A 238 -14.40 9.55 -11.39
CA PHE A 238 -15.58 9.76 -12.22
C PHE A 238 -16.05 8.46 -12.86
N GLU A 239 -17.36 8.39 -13.12
CA GLU A 239 -17.98 7.25 -13.79
C GLU A 239 -17.60 7.23 -15.28
N VAL A 240 -17.28 6.04 -15.80
CA VAL A 240 -17.00 5.84 -17.22
C VAL A 240 -18.32 5.92 -18.00
N PRO A 241 -18.47 6.86 -18.95
CA PRO A 241 -19.69 6.97 -19.73
C PRO A 241 -19.93 5.71 -20.56
N ALA A 242 -21.18 5.25 -20.60
CA ALA A 242 -21.58 4.07 -21.36
C ALA A 242 -21.42 4.27 -22.88
N ASP A 243 -21.71 5.48 -23.35
CA ASP A 243 -21.60 5.88 -24.74
C ASP A 243 -20.28 6.61 -25.00
N SER A 244 -19.54 6.20 -26.03
CA SER A 244 -18.22 6.77 -26.41
C SER A 244 -17.24 6.88 -25.22
N PRO A 245 -16.85 5.75 -24.58
CA PRO A 245 -16.07 5.76 -23.35
C PRO A 245 -14.74 6.50 -23.49
N ALA A 246 -14.07 6.38 -24.64
CA ALA A 246 -12.81 7.09 -24.88
C ALA A 246 -12.98 8.61 -24.89
N GLU A 247 -13.94 9.16 -25.65
CA GLU A 247 -14.16 10.61 -25.76
C GLU A 247 -14.65 11.22 -24.44
N GLY A 248 -15.57 10.53 -23.76
CA GLY A 248 -16.05 10.96 -22.46
C GLY A 248 -14.95 10.96 -21.39
N MET A 249 -14.07 9.96 -21.41
CA MET A 249 -12.88 9.95 -20.55
C MET A 249 -11.89 11.05 -20.92
N THR A 250 -11.66 11.33 -22.20
CA THR A 250 -10.79 12.45 -22.64
C THR A 250 -11.30 13.77 -22.06
N ARG A 251 -12.61 14.04 -22.18
CA ARG A 251 -13.22 15.26 -21.66
C ARG A 251 -13.09 15.34 -20.14
N ALA A 252 -13.42 14.27 -19.42
CA ALA A 252 -13.32 14.22 -17.97
C ALA A 252 -11.88 14.41 -17.46
N LEU A 253 -10.89 13.81 -18.11
CA LEU A 253 -9.48 13.99 -17.78
C LEU A 253 -9.02 15.43 -18.03
N TYR A 254 -9.41 16.02 -19.16
CA TYR A 254 -9.09 17.42 -19.48
C TYR A 254 -9.70 18.38 -18.45
N GLU A 255 -10.97 18.19 -18.09
CA GLU A 255 -11.64 18.95 -17.04
C GLU A 255 -10.88 18.86 -15.71
N VAL A 256 -10.48 17.66 -15.29
CA VAL A 256 -9.66 17.46 -14.07
C VAL A 256 -8.33 18.23 -14.17
N PHE A 257 -7.64 18.17 -15.30
CA PHE A 257 -6.33 18.82 -15.44
C PHE A 257 -6.41 20.35 -15.37
N MET A 258 -7.50 20.93 -15.90
CA MET A 258 -7.78 22.35 -15.83
C MET A 258 -8.23 22.77 -14.43
N GLU A 259 -9.16 22.00 -13.84
CA GLU A 259 -9.71 22.24 -12.50
C GLU A 259 -8.62 22.28 -11.42
N TRP A 260 -7.58 21.45 -11.57
CA TRP A 260 -6.46 21.36 -10.64
C TRP A 260 -5.23 22.18 -11.06
N GLY A 261 -5.28 22.90 -12.19
CA GLY A 261 -4.14 23.72 -12.67
C GLY A 261 -2.86 22.91 -12.93
N VAL A 262 -3.00 21.65 -13.36
CA VAL A 262 -1.85 20.77 -13.64
C VAL A 262 -1.53 20.65 -15.12
N ALA A 263 -2.46 20.99 -16.01
CA ALA A 263 -2.36 20.76 -17.47
C ALA A 263 -1.00 21.14 -18.08
N GLN A 264 -0.51 22.37 -17.83
CA GLN A 264 0.76 22.88 -18.39
C GLN A 264 2.02 22.24 -17.78
N ARG A 265 1.88 21.60 -16.61
CA ARG A 265 2.99 20.97 -15.87
C ARG A 265 3.08 19.46 -16.09
N LEU A 266 2.11 18.87 -16.80
CA LEU A 266 2.11 17.45 -17.09
C LEU A 266 3.32 17.07 -17.95
N ARG A 267 4.03 16.03 -17.54
CA ARG A 267 5.17 15.44 -18.27
C ARG A 267 4.88 14.05 -18.76
N GLY A 268 3.84 13.40 -18.26
CA GLY A 268 3.36 12.13 -18.77
C GLY A 268 2.20 11.56 -17.98
N ALA A 269 1.68 10.44 -18.47
CA ALA A 269 0.65 9.67 -17.78
C ALA A 269 0.95 8.17 -17.72
N THR A 270 0.57 7.54 -16.61
CA THR A 270 0.62 6.09 -16.43
C THR A 270 -0.79 5.51 -16.52
N THR A 271 -1.06 4.74 -17.58
CA THR A 271 -2.42 4.25 -17.86
C THR A 271 -2.63 2.84 -17.33
N CYS A 272 -3.84 2.51 -16.87
CA CYS A 272 -4.21 1.16 -16.41
C CYS A 272 -4.18 0.08 -17.53
N GLY A 273 -3.85 0.46 -18.76
CA GLY A 273 -3.73 -0.41 -19.92
C GLY A 273 -5.05 -0.69 -20.64
N SER A 274 -6.20 -0.23 -20.12
CA SER A 274 -7.47 -0.29 -20.86
C SER A 274 -7.32 0.38 -22.24
N PRO A 275 -7.77 -0.25 -23.34
CA PRO A 275 -7.71 0.36 -24.67
C PRO A 275 -8.41 1.72 -24.73
N ASP A 276 -9.51 1.88 -23.99
CA ASP A 276 -10.27 3.12 -23.97
C ASP A 276 -9.52 4.24 -23.24
N VAL A 277 -8.90 3.93 -22.11
CA VAL A 277 -8.08 4.89 -21.35
C VAL A 277 -6.83 5.27 -22.14
N LEU A 278 -6.22 4.32 -22.84
CA LEU A 278 -5.08 4.58 -23.72
C LEU A 278 -5.47 5.52 -24.86
N ARG A 279 -6.60 5.28 -25.53
CA ARG A 279 -7.14 6.17 -26.57
C ARG A 279 -7.45 7.55 -26.02
N ALA A 280 -8.05 7.63 -24.83
CA ALA A 280 -8.37 8.89 -24.19
C ALA A 280 -7.10 9.72 -23.87
N CYS A 281 -6.10 9.09 -23.25
CA CYS A 281 -4.85 9.77 -22.92
C CYS A 281 -4.04 10.17 -24.17
N ALA A 282 -4.13 9.40 -25.26
CA ALA A 282 -3.49 9.74 -26.53
C ALA A 282 -4.06 11.02 -27.17
N GLN A 283 -5.31 11.38 -26.87
CA GLN A 283 -5.93 12.61 -27.36
C GLN A 283 -5.56 13.86 -26.54
N LEU A 284 -4.89 13.69 -25.39
CA LEU A 284 -4.52 14.78 -24.47
C LEU A 284 -3.11 15.35 -24.72
N ASP A 285 -2.47 14.94 -25.83
CA ASP A 285 -1.13 15.39 -26.26
C ASP A 285 -0.06 15.38 -25.14
N LEU A 286 -0.07 14.31 -24.35
CA LEU A 286 0.85 14.17 -23.21
C LEU A 286 2.24 13.75 -23.69
N PRO A 287 3.34 14.31 -23.13
CA PRO A 287 4.69 14.07 -23.65
C PRO A 287 5.13 12.60 -23.60
N VAL A 288 4.72 11.85 -22.57
CA VAL A 288 4.94 10.40 -22.52
C VAL A 288 3.73 9.67 -21.95
N LEU A 289 3.37 8.56 -22.58
CA LEU A 289 2.38 7.63 -22.08
C LEU A 289 3.08 6.34 -21.68
N VAL A 290 3.07 6.04 -20.38
CA VAL A 290 3.65 4.83 -19.82
C VAL A 290 2.53 3.82 -19.58
N PRO A 291 2.52 2.66 -20.28
CA PRO A 291 1.61 1.59 -19.91
C PRO A 291 1.91 1.09 -18.50
N CYS A 292 0.89 0.86 -17.66
CA CYS A 292 1.09 0.30 -16.32
C CYS A 292 1.77 -1.08 -16.40
N PHE A 293 2.93 -1.21 -15.75
CA PHE A 293 3.72 -2.43 -15.71
C PHE A 293 2.94 -3.61 -15.15
N ALA A 294 2.20 -3.41 -14.06
CA ALA A 294 1.39 -4.47 -13.47
C ALA A 294 0.28 -4.95 -14.41
N GLY A 295 -0.38 -4.01 -15.12
CA GLY A 295 -1.41 -4.34 -16.10
C GLY A 295 -0.84 -5.14 -17.28
N ARG A 296 0.32 -4.74 -17.80
CA ARG A 296 1.01 -5.45 -18.89
C ARG A 296 1.54 -6.81 -18.47
N LEU A 297 2.13 -6.91 -17.29
CA LEU A 297 2.57 -8.18 -16.71
C LEU A 297 1.39 -9.14 -16.52
N ASN A 298 0.28 -8.66 -15.94
CA ASN A 298 -0.94 -9.45 -15.75
C ASN A 298 -1.49 -9.97 -17.09
N ARG A 299 -1.56 -9.12 -18.12
CA ARG A 299 -1.97 -9.53 -19.47
C ARG A 299 -1.04 -10.58 -20.06
N GLY A 300 0.27 -10.39 -19.95
CA GLY A 300 1.26 -11.37 -20.42
C GLY A 300 1.09 -12.72 -19.74
N VAL A 301 0.91 -12.75 -18.42
CA VAL A 301 0.66 -13.99 -17.66
C VAL A 301 -0.66 -14.66 -18.08
N HIS A 302 -1.72 -13.89 -18.29
CA HIS A 302 -3.00 -14.45 -18.77
C HIS A 302 -2.91 -14.95 -20.22
N ALA A 303 -2.11 -14.31 -21.07
CA ALA A 303 -1.81 -14.82 -22.40
C ALA A 303 -1.05 -16.16 -22.31
N ALA A 304 -0.06 -16.26 -21.41
CA ALA A 304 0.64 -17.52 -21.13
C ALA A 304 -0.32 -18.61 -20.60
N PHE A 305 -1.31 -18.26 -19.77
CA PHE A 305 -2.33 -19.20 -19.29
C PHE A 305 -3.32 -19.66 -20.37
N ARG A 306 -3.43 -18.93 -21.49
CA ARG A 306 -4.25 -19.30 -22.65
C ARG A 306 -3.49 -20.16 -23.67
N VAL A 307 -2.19 -20.39 -23.50
CA VAL A 307 -1.44 -21.35 -24.31
C VAL A 307 -2.10 -22.73 -24.13
N PRO A 308 -2.53 -23.42 -25.21
CA PRO A 308 -3.43 -24.58 -25.09
C PRO A 308 -2.98 -25.65 -24.08
N GLY A 309 -1.70 -26.04 -24.10
CA GLY A 309 -1.18 -27.05 -23.17
C GLY A 309 -1.07 -26.55 -21.72
N VAL A 310 -0.74 -25.27 -21.52
CA VAL A 310 -0.76 -24.64 -20.18
C VAL A 310 -2.19 -24.54 -19.66
N GLN A 311 -3.13 -24.12 -20.50
CA GLN A 311 -4.55 -24.02 -20.15
C GLN A 311 -5.12 -25.38 -19.75
N ALA A 312 -4.80 -26.43 -20.51
CA ALA A 312 -5.20 -27.79 -20.23
C ALA A 312 -4.66 -28.25 -18.87
N LEU A 313 -3.35 -28.07 -18.60
CA LEU A 313 -2.72 -28.37 -17.32
C LEU A 313 -3.40 -27.63 -16.15
N LEU A 314 -3.58 -26.32 -16.27
CA LEU A 314 -4.21 -25.51 -15.22
C LEU A 314 -5.65 -25.96 -14.95
N SER A 315 -6.39 -26.36 -15.98
CA SER A 315 -7.75 -26.90 -15.81
C SER A 315 -7.75 -28.21 -15.00
N ARG A 316 -6.78 -29.11 -15.25
CA ARG A 316 -6.63 -30.35 -14.49
C ARG A 316 -6.21 -30.09 -13.06
N CYS A 317 -5.26 -29.17 -12.85
CA CYS A 317 -4.82 -28.77 -11.51
C CYS A 317 -5.98 -28.20 -10.67
N ARG A 318 -6.86 -27.38 -11.26
CA ARG A 318 -8.06 -26.87 -10.57
C ARG A 318 -9.01 -28.00 -10.18
N ARG A 319 -9.38 -28.88 -11.13
CA ARG A 319 -10.24 -30.04 -10.82
C ARG A 319 -9.67 -30.94 -9.73
N LEU A 320 -8.35 -31.14 -9.74
CA LEU A 320 -7.63 -31.88 -8.71
C LEU A 320 -7.77 -31.22 -7.34
N VAL A 321 -7.55 -29.91 -7.24
CA VAL A 321 -7.70 -29.16 -5.98
C VAL A 321 -9.17 -29.17 -5.53
N ASP A 322 -10.10 -28.92 -6.44
CA ASP A 322 -11.54 -28.89 -6.16
C ASP A 322 -12.02 -30.22 -5.55
N TYR A 323 -11.54 -31.36 -6.08
CA TYR A 323 -11.82 -32.68 -5.51
C TYR A 323 -11.39 -32.78 -4.03
N PHE A 324 -10.17 -32.36 -3.69
CA PHE A 324 -9.69 -32.38 -2.31
C PHE A 324 -10.36 -31.32 -1.41
N GLN A 325 -10.90 -30.24 -1.98
CA GLN A 325 -11.62 -29.23 -1.20
C GLN A 325 -13.08 -29.59 -0.95
N GLN A 326 -13.72 -30.32 -1.87
CA GLN A 326 -15.13 -30.72 -1.78
C GLN A 326 -15.31 -32.07 -1.07
N SER A 327 -14.37 -33.00 -1.23
CA SER A 327 -14.44 -34.31 -0.58
C SER A 327 -13.80 -34.28 0.81
N VAL A 328 -14.64 -34.35 1.84
CA VAL A 328 -14.21 -34.46 3.24
C VAL A 328 -13.32 -35.69 3.46
N VAL A 329 -13.62 -36.80 2.77
CA VAL A 329 -12.85 -38.05 2.85
C VAL A 329 -11.47 -37.87 2.24
N ALA A 330 -11.37 -37.29 1.03
CA ALA A 330 -10.09 -37.05 0.37
C ALA A 330 -9.22 -36.05 1.15
N ALA A 331 -9.84 -34.99 1.68
CA ALA A 331 -9.17 -34.01 2.53
C ALA A 331 -8.59 -34.67 3.80
N TYR A 332 -9.37 -35.54 4.45
CA TYR A 332 -8.93 -36.30 5.61
C TYR A 332 -7.77 -37.24 5.27
N MET A 333 -7.89 -38.04 4.20
CA MET A 333 -6.84 -38.96 3.76
C MET A 333 -5.55 -38.21 3.40
N LEU A 334 -5.66 -37.05 2.75
CA LEU A 334 -4.51 -36.19 2.45
C LEU A 334 -3.81 -35.73 3.73
N GLN A 335 -4.56 -35.31 4.74
CA GLN A 335 -3.99 -34.95 6.04
C GLN A 335 -3.29 -36.13 6.71
N GLU A 336 -3.88 -37.33 6.68
CA GLU A 336 -3.25 -38.53 7.24
C GLU A 336 -1.94 -38.88 6.53
N ARG A 337 -1.90 -38.79 5.19
CA ARG A 337 -0.67 -39.02 4.42
C ARG A 337 0.41 -37.98 4.71
N LEU A 338 0.04 -36.71 4.85
CA LEU A 338 0.97 -35.64 5.20
C LEU A 338 1.54 -35.81 6.62
N LYS A 339 0.74 -36.31 7.58
CA LYS A 339 1.21 -36.67 8.93
C LYS A 339 2.20 -37.83 8.89
N GLN A 340 1.91 -38.88 8.12
CA GLN A 340 2.82 -40.03 7.96
C GLN A 340 4.17 -39.63 7.36
N GLN A 341 4.19 -38.57 6.54
CA GLN A 341 5.41 -38.01 5.94
C GLN A 341 6.14 -36.99 6.83
N GLY A 342 5.69 -36.75 8.07
CA GLY A 342 6.36 -35.88 9.04
C GLY A 342 6.32 -34.38 8.73
N ARG A 343 5.41 -33.92 7.87
CA ARG A 343 5.32 -32.51 7.46
C ARG A 343 4.38 -31.72 8.39
N THR A 344 4.93 -30.87 9.27
CA THR A 344 4.16 -29.92 10.08
C THR A 344 4.85 -28.54 10.12
N PRO A 345 4.12 -27.42 9.92
CA PRO A 345 2.67 -27.31 9.65
C PRO A 345 2.30 -27.78 8.24
N MET A 346 1.12 -28.41 8.10
CA MET A 346 0.63 -28.98 6.84
C MET A 346 -0.06 -27.88 6.01
N PRO A 347 0.54 -27.44 4.90
CA PRO A 347 -0.07 -26.37 4.14
C PRO A 347 -1.25 -26.91 3.32
N PRO A 348 -2.48 -26.38 3.50
CA PRO A 348 -3.65 -26.88 2.80
C PRO A 348 -3.54 -26.66 1.28
N LEU A 349 -4.22 -27.50 0.52
CA LEU A 349 -4.48 -27.21 -0.89
C LEU A 349 -5.43 -26.01 -0.98
N VAL A 350 -5.06 -25.03 -1.78
CA VAL A 350 -5.77 -23.76 -1.94
C VAL A 350 -6.21 -23.60 -3.39
N GLY A 351 -7.44 -23.14 -3.58
CA GLY A 351 -8.00 -22.91 -4.90
C GLY A 351 -7.36 -21.69 -5.57
N GLY A 352 -7.18 -21.76 -6.89
CA GLY A 352 -6.76 -20.62 -7.70
C GLY A 352 -7.98 -19.77 -8.07
N ARG A 353 -7.96 -18.48 -7.70
CA ARG A 353 -8.98 -17.51 -8.13
C ARG A 353 -8.77 -17.16 -9.61
N PRO A 354 -9.78 -17.31 -10.48
CA PRO A 354 -9.70 -16.84 -11.86
C PRO A 354 -9.31 -15.34 -11.92
N GLY A 355 -8.50 -14.96 -12.90
CA GLY A 355 -8.05 -13.56 -13.06
C GLY A 355 -6.88 -13.14 -12.15
N CYS A 356 -6.60 -13.85 -11.06
CA CYS A 356 -5.52 -13.53 -10.11
C CYS A 356 -4.37 -14.54 -10.20
N TRP A 357 -3.36 -14.26 -11.02
CA TRP A 357 -2.28 -15.22 -11.28
C TRP A 357 -1.41 -15.54 -10.06
N THR A 358 -1.34 -14.66 -9.06
CA THR A 358 -0.63 -14.91 -7.80
C THR A 358 -1.32 -16.01 -6.97
N SER A 359 -2.65 -16.12 -7.06
CA SER A 359 -3.41 -17.23 -6.48
C SER A 359 -3.14 -18.54 -7.24
N THR A 360 -3.03 -18.49 -8.57
CA THR A 360 -2.63 -19.65 -9.39
C THR A 360 -1.23 -20.13 -9.01
N LEU A 361 -0.26 -19.22 -8.86
CA LEU A 361 1.09 -19.54 -8.37
C LEU A 361 1.02 -20.25 -7.01
N THR A 362 0.18 -19.77 -6.10
CA THR A 362 0.02 -20.35 -4.76
C THR A 362 -0.60 -21.74 -4.83
N MET A 363 -1.66 -21.93 -5.63
CA MET A 363 -2.29 -23.23 -5.89
C MET A 363 -1.27 -24.25 -6.43
N LEU A 364 -0.53 -23.89 -7.49
CA LEU A 364 0.47 -24.76 -8.10
C LEU A 364 1.60 -25.11 -7.12
N ARG A 365 2.04 -24.13 -6.30
CA ARG A 365 3.06 -24.35 -5.27
C ARG A 365 2.58 -25.38 -4.24
N ARG A 366 1.36 -25.22 -3.72
CA ARG A 366 0.76 -26.15 -2.74
C ARG A 366 0.56 -27.55 -3.33
N LEU A 367 0.11 -27.65 -4.58
CA LEU A 367 0.01 -28.92 -5.29
C LEU A 367 1.37 -29.62 -5.42
N ARG A 368 2.40 -28.88 -5.81
CA ARG A 368 3.75 -29.43 -5.96
C ARG A 368 4.36 -29.85 -4.64
N GLU A 369 4.22 -29.02 -3.60
CA GLU A 369 4.64 -29.35 -2.24
C GLU A 369 3.98 -30.66 -1.81
N ASN A 370 2.68 -30.82 -2.01
CA ASN A 370 1.90 -31.98 -1.54
C ASN A 370 1.88 -33.16 -2.53
N GLN A 371 2.66 -33.13 -3.62
CA GLN A 371 2.60 -34.12 -4.71
C GLN A 371 2.64 -35.58 -4.25
N PRO A 372 3.60 -36.02 -3.39
CA PRO A 372 3.65 -37.43 -2.96
C PRO A 372 2.39 -37.88 -2.20
N ALA A 373 1.83 -37.01 -1.34
CA ALA A 373 0.64 -37.31 -0.57
C ALA A 373 -0.62 -37.31 -1.44
N VAL A 374 -0.75 -36.35 -2.35
CA VAL A 374 -1.85 -36.27 -3.32
C VAL A 374 -1.88 -37.51 -4.22
N THR A 375 -0.72 -37.93 -4.73
CA THR A 375 -0.62 -39.14 -5.55
C THR A 375 -1.02 -40.38 -4.76
N ALA A 376 -0.57 -40.52 -3.51
CA ALA A 376 -0.93 -41.67 -2.67
C ALA A 376 -2.44 -41.79 -2.43
N VAL A 377 -3.13 -40.68 -2.13
CA VAL A 377 -4.58 -40.69 -1.91
C VAL A 377 -5.34 -41.06 -3.19
N LEU A 378 -4.93 -40.51 -4.34
CA LEU A 378 -5.61 -40.80 -5.61
C LEU A 378 -5.39 -42.23 -6.10
N LEU A 379 -4.27 -42.87 -5.77
CA LEU A 379 -4.05 -44.28 -6.09
C LEU A 379 -5.01 -45.20 -5.31
N GLU A 380 -5.42 -44.78 -4.11
CA GLU A 380 -6.36 -45.52 -3.25
C GLU A 380 -7.84 -45.26 -3.60
N ASP A 381 -8.15 -44.16 -4.29
CA ASP A 381 -9.49 -43.86 -4.79
C ASP A 381 -9.64 -44.23 -6.27
N ALA A 382 -10.08 -45.48 -6.51
CA ALA A 382 -10.27 -46.04 -7.86
C ALA A 382 -11.19 -45.19 -8.76
N ASN A 383 -12.14 -44.44 -8.19
CA ASN A 383 -13.09 -43.63 -8.97
C ASN A 383 -12.48 -42.31 -9.46
N ASN A 384 -11.37 -41.86 -8.86
CA ASN A 384 -10.76 -40.56 -9.12
C ASN A 384 -9.31 -40.63 -9.63
N GLN A 385 -8.82 -41.83 -9.98
CA GLN A 385 -7.48 -42.02 -10.55
C GLN A 385 -7.23 -41.20 -11.83
N ALA A 386 -8.28 -40.84 -12.59
CA ALA A 386 -8.18 -39.98 -13.77
C ALA A 386 -7.67 -38.54 -13.46
N LEU A 387 -7.70 -38.12 -12.20
CA LEU A 387 -7.16 -36.83 -11.75
C LEU A 387 -5.63 -36.83 -11.60
N LEU A 388 -4.97 -37.99 -11.67
CA LEU A 388 -3.51 -38.09 -11.59
C LEU A 388 -2.83 -37.35 -12.75
N LEU A 389 -1.91 -36.46 -12.40
CA LEU A 389 -1.05 -35.77 -13.36
C LEU A 389 0.13 -36.68 -13.73
N GLY A 390 0.42 -36.79 -15.03
CA GLY A 390 1.53 -37.55 -15.58
C GLY A 390 2.89 -36.85 -15.42
N ALA A 391 3.98 -37.56 -15.72
CA ALA A 391 5.35 -37.02 -15.57
C ALA A 391 5.59 -35.75 -16.41
N ALA A 392 5.11 -35.73 -17.66
CA ALA A 392 5.22 -34.56 -18.54
C ALA A 392 4.45 -33.34 -17.98
N GLU A 393 3.29 -33.56 -17.36
CA GLU A 393 2.48 -32.50 -16.75
C GLU A 393 3.14 -31.94 -15.50
N TRP A 394 3.77 -32.78 -14.68
CA TRP A 394 4.57 -32.32 -13.55
C TRP A 394 5.79 -31.51 -13.98
N ALA A 395 6.47 -31.92 -15.06
CA ALA A 395 7.58 -31.15 -15.62
C ALA A 395 7.12 -29.78 -16.14
N LEU A 396 5.99 -29.73 -16.86
CA LEU A 396 5.39 -28.48 -17.30
C LEU A 396 4.96 -27.59 -16.12
N LEU A 397 4.40 -28.19 -15.06
CA LEU A 397 4.02 -27.50 -13.82
C LEU A 397 5.24 -26.87 -13.13
N ASP A 398 6.35 -27.60 -13.00
CA ASP A 398 7.58 -27.10 -12.39
C ASP A 398 8.18 -25.93 -13.19
N GLY A 399 8.18 -26.04 -14.52
CA GLY A 399 8.60 -24.97 -15.40
C GLY A 399 7.72 -23.72 -15.28
N LEU A 400 6.39 -23.89 -15.24
CA LEU A 400 5.44 -22.81 -15.02
C LEU A 400 5.60 -22.17 -13.63
N LEU A 401 5.85 -22.96 -12.59
CA LEU A 401 6.19 -22.46 -11.26
C LEU A 401 7.45 -21.60 -11.27
N GLY A 402 8.50 -22.04 -11.98
CA GLY A 402 9.73 -21.26 -12.17
C GLY A 402 9.46 -19.91 -12.83
N LEU A 403 8.71 -19.90 -13.94
CA LEU A 403 8.28 -18.69 -14.64
C LEU A 403 7.51 -17.74 -13.70
N LEU A 404 6.43 -18.23 -13.08
CA LEU A 404 5.58 -17.40 -12.22
C LEU A 404 6.32 -16.87 -10.97
N ARG A 405 7.28 -17.61 -10.40
CA ARG A 405 8.12 -17.12 -9.29
C ARG A 405 9.02 -15.97 -9.73
N ALA A 406 9.64 -16.05 -10.91
CA ALA A 406 10.47 -14.97 -11.43
C ALA A 406 9.63 -13.70 -11.67
N LEU A 407 8.44 -13.85 -12.24
CA LEU A 407 7.50 -12.73 -12.43
C LEU A 407 7.02 -12.16 -11.09
N ARG A 408 6.81 -13.02 -10.08
CA ARG A 408 6.47 -12.59 -8.72
C ARG A 408 7.60 -11.79 -8.08
N SER A 409 8.84 -12.25 -8.20
CA SER A 409 10.00 -11.51 -7.71
C SER A 409 10.12 -10.13 -8.35
N ALA A 410 9.83 -10.01 -9.65
CA ALA A 410 9.80 -8.72 -10.34
C ALA A 410 8.68 -7.81 -9.82
N ALA A 411 7.48 -8.34 -9.59
CA ALA A 411 6.37 -7.61 -8.99
C ALA A 411 6.69 -7.12 -7.57
N ASP A 412 7.35 -7.95 -6.75
CA ASP A 412 7.72 -7.62 -5.37
C ASP A 412 8.77 -6.49 -5.31
N MET A 413 9.67 -6.38 -6.31
CA MET A 413 10.61 -5.25 -6.41
C MET A 413 9.91 -3.89 -6.46
N PHE A 414 8.78 -3.79 -7.19
CA PHE A 414 7.98 -2.55 -7.23
C PHE A 414 7.12 -2.36 -5.97
N CYS A 415 6.79 -3.43 -5.25
CA CYS A 415 6.06 -3.34 -3.98
C CYS A 415 6.94 -2.81 -2.85
N GLY A 416 8.20 -3.26 -2.80
CA GLY A 416 9.18 -2.86 -1.79
C GLY A 416 9.69 -1.42 -1.94
N SER A 417 9.49 -0.79 -3.11
CA SER A 417 9.85 0.60 -3.37
C SER A 417 8.77 1.61 -2.97
N ALA A 418 7.94 1.29 -1.97
CA ALA A 418 6.85 2.15 -1.52
C ALA A 418 7.42 3.50 -1.03
N GLY A 419 7.18 4.58 -1.80
CA GLY A 419 7.72 5.93 -1.56
C GLY A 419 8.86 6.35 -2.49
N GLY A 420 9.43 5.42 -3.27
CA GLY A 420 10.53 5.67 -4.22
C GLY A 420 10.08 5.80 -5.70
N PRO A 421 10.98 6.24 -6.60
CA PRO A 421 10.71 6.50 -8.00
C PRO A 421 10.57 5.20 -8.81
N SER A 422 9.36 4.62 -8.84
CA SER A 422 9.10 3.32 -9.49
C SER A 422 9.54 3.27 -10.97
N ILE A 423 9.48 4.38 -11.69
CA ILE A 423 9.84 4.47 -13.11
C ILE A 423 11.32 4.19 -13.40
N SER A 424 12.23 4.53 -12.49
CA SER A 424 13.68 4.31 -12.69
C SER A 424 14.07 2.84 -12.63
N MET A 425 13.25 2.00 -12.01
CA MET A 425 13.45 0.56 -11.91
C MET A 425 12.94 -0.19 -13.13
N LEU A 426 12.07 0.44 -13.94
CA LEU A 426 11.34 -0.26 -14.99
C LEU A 426 12.24 -0.83 -16.08
N LYS A 427 13.19 -0.05 -16.62
CA LYS A 427 14.09 -0.55 -17.68
C LYS A 427 15.03 -1.66 -17.18
N PRO A 428 15.72 -1.54 -16.03
CA PRO A 428 16.52 -2.64 -15.47
C PRO A 428 15.73 -3.92 -15.22
N VAL A 429 14.51 -3.82 -14.66
CA VAL A 429 13.65 -4.98 -14.40
C VAL A 429 13.16 -5.62 -15.70
N LEU A 430 12.78 -4.82 -16.70
CA LEU A 430 12.42 -5.33 -18.03
C LEU A 430 13.60 -6.07 -18.68
N HIS A 431 14.80 -5.50 -18.61
CA HIS A 431 15.99 -6.17 -19.13
C HIS A 431 16.24 -7.49 -18.39
N MET A 432 16.18 -7.51 -17.06
CA MET A 432 16.33 -8.74 -16.28
C MET A 432 15.31 -9.80 -16.70
N LEU A 433 14.03 -9.43 -16.80
CA LEU A 433 12.96 -10.35 -17.18
C LEU A 433 13.17 -10.92 -18.57
N LEU A 434 13.43 -10.07 -19.56
CA LEU A 434 13.54 -10.48 -20.97
C LEU A 434 14.83 -11.26 -21.25
N SER A 435 15.94 -10.91 -20.60
CA SER A 435 17.23 -11.57 -20.81
C SER A 435 17.40 -12.88 -20.04
N THR A 436 16.67 -13.05 -18.92
CA THR A 436 16.82 -14.23 -18.04
C THR A 436 15.52 -15.03 -17.90
N ALA A 437 14.49 -14.46 -17.27
CA ALA A 437 13.28 -15.20 -16.87
C ALA A 437 12.38 -15.61 -18.04
N LEU A 438 12.32 -14.80 -19.10
CA LEU A 438 11.44 -14.98 -20.25
C LEU A 438 12.16 -15.56 -21.46
N ARG A 439 13.48 -15.74 -21.37
CA ARG A 439 14.24 -16.43 -22.41
C ARG A 439 13.90 -17.93 -22.37
N PRO A 440 13.52 -18.55 -23.49
CA PRO A 440 13.36 -20.00 -23.58
C PRO A 440 14.67 -20.71 -23.23
N LEU A 441 14.61 -21.73 -22.38
CA LEU A 441 15.77 -22.54 -22.01
C LEU A 441 15.84 -23.83 -22.83
N ASP A 442 17.04 -24.38 -22.99
CA ASP A 442 17.26 -25.68 -23.62
C ASP A 442 16.63 -26.79 -22.76
N GLY A 443 15.71 -27.55 -23.35
CA GLY A 443 14.93 -28.57 -22.64
C GLY A 443 13.57 -28.10 -22.10
N ASP A 444 13.21 -26.82 -22.24
CA ASP A 444 11.85 -26.36 -21.93
C ASP A 444 10.80 -27.08 -22.83
N PRO A 445 9.70 -27.60 -22.26
CA PRO A 445 8.56 -28.08 -23.04
C PRO A 445 8.05 -27.02 -24.01
N ALA A 446 7.52 -27.44 -25.16
CA ALA A 446 7.07 -26.50 -26.21
C ALA A 446 6.06 -25.48 -25.67
N GLU A 447 5.12 -25.95 -24.85
CA GLU A 447 4.09 -25.19 -24.17
C GLU A 447 4.70 -24.11 -23.25
N LEU A 448 5.79 -24.43 -22.56
CA LEU A 448 6.47 -23.50 -21.66
C LEU A 448 7.23 -22.43 -22.43
N ARG A 449 7.87 -22.80 -23.54
CA ARG A 449 8.54 -21.82 -24.42
C ARG A 449 7.53 -20.83 -24.99
N ASP A 450 6.37 -21.31 -25.41
CA ASP A 450 5.30 -20.46 -25.93
C ASP A 450 4.71 -19.57 -24.83
N ALA A 451 4.55 -20.10 -23.61
CA ALA A 451 4.15 -19.32 -22.45
C ALA A 451 5.15 -18.19 -22.13
N ARG A 452 6.46 -18.47 -22.11
CA ARG A 452 7.50 -17.44 -21.93
C ARG A 452 7.45 -16.38 -23.03
N ARG A 453 7.31 -16.81 -24.30
CA ARG A 453 7.20 -15.90 -25.45
C ARG A 453 5.97 -15.01 -25.37
N ALA A 454 4.83 -15.54 -24.90
CA ALA A 454 3.61 -14.74 -24.71
C ALA A 454 3.80 -13.61 -23.69
N VAL A 455 4.48 -13.88 -22.56
CA VAL A 455 4.79 -12.82 -21.58
C VAL A 455 5.82 -11.84 -22.15
N ALA A 456 6.88 -12.33 -22.81
CA ALA A 456 7.92 -11.49 -23.42
C ALA A 456 7.32 -10.51 -24.43
N SER A 457 6.54 -11.02 -25.38
CA SER A 457 5.88 -10.23 -26.42
C SER A 457 4.99 -9.14 -25.83
N ALA A 458 4.22 -9.44 -24.79
CA ALA A 458 3.36 -8.45 -24.13
C ALA A 458 4.14 -7.30 -23.46
N LEU A 459 5.37 -7.56 -22.98
CA LEU A 459 6.25 -6.55 -22.39
C LEU A 459 7.04 -5.78 -23.44
N GLU A 460 7.54 -6.45 -24.47
CA GLU A 460 8.29 -5.85 -25.58
C GLU A 460 7.40 -4.89 -26.38
N GLU A 461 6.18 -5.31 -26.73
CA GLU A 461 5.21 -4.47 -27.43
C GLU A 461 4.89 -3.19 -26.65
N ALA A 462 4.83 -3.30 -25.32
CA ALA A 462 4.48 -2.18 -24.45
C ALA A 462 5.61 -1.17 -24.23
N TYR A 463 6.87 -1.62 -24.19
CA TYR A 463 7.99 -0.80 -23.71
C TYR A 463 9.15 -0.63 -24.68
N GLN A 464 9.29 -1.51 -25.67
CA GLN A 464 10.38 -1.43 -26.66
C GLN A 464 9.93 -0.85 -27.99
N THR A 465 8.68 -1.10 -28.42
CA THR A 465 8.18 -0.61 -29.71
C THR A 465 8.14 0.92 -29.80
N PRO A 466 7.66 1.67 -28.79
CA PRO A 466 7.68 3.13 -28.86
C PRO A 466 9.07 3.67 -28.51
N ALA A 467 9.87 4.05 -29.51
CA ALA A 467 11.25 4.50 -29.33
C ALA A 467 11.39 5.68 -28.34
N HIS A 468 10.43 6.61 -28.33
CA HIS A 468 10.39 7.72 -27.38
C HIS A 468 10.23 7.23 -25.93
N LEU A 469 9.36 6.24 -25.68
CA LEU A 469 9.18 5.65 -24.36
C LEU A 469 10.44 4.89 -23.92
N ASP A 470 11.05 4.11 -24.83
CA ASP A 470 12.28 3.39 -24.51
C ASP A 470 13.41 4.35 -24.08
N MET A 471 13.62 5.44 -24.82
CA MET A 471 14.58 6.48 -24.44
C MET A 471 14.20 7.14 -23.10
N PHE A 472 12.91 7.43 -22.88
CA PHE A 472 12.43 7.98 -21.62
C PHE A 472 12.77 7.08 -20.41
N LEU A 473 12.55 5.77 -20.54
CA LEU A 473 12.86 4.79 -19.50
C LEU A 473 14.38 4.64 -19.28
N LYS A 474 15.18 4.69 -20.36
CA LYS A 474 16.65 4.68 -20.27
C LYS A 474 17.17 5.89 -19.48
N VAL A 475 16.67 7.10 -19.77
CA VAL A 475 17.01 8.33 -19.04
C VAL A 475 16.58 8.24 -17.58
N ALA A 476 15.33 7.85 -17.31
CA ALA A 476 14.81 7.71 -15.95
C ALA A 476 15.65 6.74 -15.09
N SER A 477 16.16 5.66 -15.70
CA SER A 477 17.01 4.67 -15.04
C SER A 477 18.46 5.15 -14.90
N PHE A 478 18.97 5.91 -15.87
CA PHE A 478 20.31 6.50 -15.80
C PHE A 478 20.47 7.48 -14.64
N LEU A 479 19.43 8.29 -14.38
CA LEU A 479 19.39 9.22 -13.26
C LEU A 479 19.28 8.52 -11.89
N ASP A 480 19.10 7.20 -11.84
CA ASP A 480 19.14 6.43 -10.61
C ASP A 480 20.58 6.05 -10.27
N PRO A 481 21.13 6.51 -9.14
CA PRO A 481 22.51 6.20 -8.74
C PRO A 481 22.81 4.71 -8.63
N ARG A 482 21.78 3.86 -8.48
CA ARG A 482 21.88 2.39 -8.45
C ARG A 482 22.09 1.79 -9.84
N TYR A 483 21.53 2.42 -10.87
CA TYR A 483 21.49 1.88 -12.24
C TYR A 483 22.27 2.71 -13.27
N LYS A 484 22.86 3.84 -12.88
CA LYS A 484 23.57 4.80 -13.75
C LYS A 484 24.62 4.23 -14.73
N ARG A 485 25.15 3.03 -14.49
CA ARG A 485 26.09 2.37 -15.41
C ARG A 485 25.43 1.74 -16.63
N LEU A 486 24.13 1.40 -16.53
CA LEU A 486 23.31 0.75 -17.56
C LEU A 486 24.08 -0.32 -18.37
N PRO A 487 24.61 -1.38 -17.73
CA PRO A 487 25.54 -2.32 -18.36
C PRO A 487 24.93 -3.14 -19.51
N PHE A 488 23.60 -3.12 -19.63
CA PHE A 488 22.84 -3.80 -20.67
C PHE A 488 22.65 -2.99 -21.95
N LEU A 489 23.12 -1.74 -21.98
CA LEU A 489 23.09 -0.89 -23.16
C LEU A 489 24.44 -0.91 -23.87
N SER A 490 24.41 -0.80 -25.20
CA SER A 490 25.62 -0.60 -25.99
C SER A 490 26.30 0.75 -25.65
N THR A 491 27.56 0.92 -26.02
CA THR A 491 28.27 2.18 -25.81
C THR A 491 27.61 3.35 -26.55
N SER A 492 27.08 3.11 -27.76
CA SER A 492 26.33 4.11 -28.53
C SER A 492 25.03 4.52 -27.84
N GLU A 493 24.25 3.56 -27.35
CA GLU A 493 23.00 3.86 -26.62
C GLU A 493 23.26 4.63 -25.32
N ARG A 494 24.33 4.30 -24.58
CA ARG A 494 24.71 5.05 -23.39
C ARG A 494 25.07 6.50 -23.73
N ALA A 495 25.82 6.72 -24.80
CA ALA A 495 26.15 8.07 -25.28
C ALA A 495 24.89 8.86 -25.67
N GLN A 496 23.90 8.23 -26.30
CA GLN A 496 22.62 8.87 -26.63
C GLN A 496 21.83 9.28 -25.38
N VAL A 497 21.81 8.43 -24.34
CA VAL A 497 21.16 8.74 -23.06
C VAL A 497 21.84 9.92 -22.37
N GLU A 498 23.18 9.92 -22.35
CA GLU A 498 23.98 11.01 -21.78
C GLU A 498 23.73 12.34 -22.50
N ALA A 499 23.79 12.34 -23.84
CA ALA A 499 23.50 13.52 -24.66
C ALA A 499 22.08 14.05 -24.41
N ARG A 500 21.10 13.15 -24.24
CA ARG A 500 19.73 13.56 -23.94
C ARG A 500 19.59 14.21 -22.56
N VAL A 501 20.29 13.71 -21.55
CA VAL A 501 20.29 14.33 -20.20
C VAL A 501 20.93 15.71 -20.23
N GLN A 502 22.02 15.89 -20.99
CA GLN A 502 22.68 17.19 -21.17
C GLN A 502 21.77 18.20 -21.86
N GLU A 503 21.13 17.81 -22.97
CA GLU A 503 20.18 18.64 -23.70
C GLU A 503 19.03 19.13 -22.79
N GLU A 504 18.45 18.21 -22.01
CA GLU A 504 17.34 18.51 -21.10
C GLU A 504 17.78 19.39 -19.91
N ALA A 505 18.97 19.16 -19.35
CA ALA A 505 19.52 19.98 -18.28
C ALA A 505 19.72 21.44 -18.74
N ALA A 506 20.35 21.63 -19.91
CA ALA A 506 20.57 22.95 -20.48
C ALA A 506 19.25 23.69 -20.82
N ALA A 507 18.25 22.97 -21.34
CA ALA A 507 16.95 23.55 -21.71
C ALA A 507 16.12 23.98 -20.48
N LEU A 508 16.19 23.25 -19.36
CA LEU A 508 15.44 23.58 -18.15
C LEU A 508 16.03 24.77 -17.38
N TYR A 509 17.32 25.07 -17.57
CA TYR A 509 17.98 26.22 -16.94
C TYR A 509 17.64 27.55 -17.62
N GLN A 510 17.65 27.60 -18.96
CA GLN A 510 17.25 28.78 -19.76
C GLN A 510 15.84 29.29 -19.45
N ARG A 511 14.91 28.42 -19.04
CA ARG A 511 13.52 28.79 -18.68
C ARG A 511 13.40 29.45 -17.30
N HIS A 512 14.43 29.37 -16.45
CA HIS A 512 14.40 29.85 -15.07
C HIS A 512 15.30 31.07 -14.82
N THR A 513 16.15 31.46 -15.78
CA THR A 513 16.81 32.78 -15.77
C THR A 513 15.78 33.84 -16.16
N PRO A 514 15.46 34.82 -15.29
CA PRO A 514 14.53 35.89 -15.65
C PRO A 514 15.13 36.70 -16.80
N SER A 515 14.44 36.75 -17.94
CA SER A 515 14.78 37.68 -19.01
C SER A 515 14.68 39.11 -18.46
N ALA A 516 15.75 39.89 -18.59
CA ALA A 516 15.71 41.32 -18.27
C ALA A 516 14.54 42.00 -19.01
N PRO A 517 13.81 42.94 -18.38
CA PRO A 517 12.70 43.62 -19.04
C PRO A 517 13.21 44.40 -20.25
N SER A 518 12.52 44.26 -21.37
CA SER A 518 12.74 45.08 -22.57
C SER A 518 12.44 46.56 -22.27
N PRO A 519 13.13 47.53 -22.88
CA PRO A 519 13.04 48.95 -22.50
C PRO A 519 11.69 49.65 -22.79
N ASP A 520 10.72 48.98 -23.39
CA ASP A 520 9.50 49.60 -23.91
C ASP A 520 8.23 49.08 -23.21
N GLU A 521 7.99 49.46 -21.95
CA GLU A 521 6.63 49.51 -21.40
C GLU A 521 6.52 50.47 -20.19
N PRO A 522 5.51 51.35 -20.11
CA PRO A 522 5.40 52.34 -19.04
C PRO A 522 4.79 51.73 -17.75
N PRO A 523 5.11 52.27 -16.56
CA PRO A 523 4.82 51.61 -15.30
C PRO A 523 3.36 51.84 -14.87
N ASN A 524 2.57 50.77 -14.76
CA ASN A 524 1.24 50.86 -14.16
C ASN A 524 1.26 50.38 -12.70
N LYS A 525 0.87 51.29 -11.80
CA LYS A 525 0.77 51.09 -10.35
C LYS A 525 -0.45 50.24 -9.99
N LYS A 526 -0.24 49.13 -9.26
CA LYS A 526 -0.97 48.66 -8.04
C LYS A 526 -1.04 47.12 -7.99
N GLN A 527 -0.32 46.53 -7.04
CA GLN A 527 -0.69 45.38 -6.18
C GLN A 527 0.51 45.07 -5.27
N ALA A 528 0.46 45.44 -3.99
CA ALA A 528 0.01 44.61 -2.87
C ALA A 528 1.00 43.48 -2.53
N HIS A 529 1.86 43.77 -1.54
CA HIS A 529 2.87 42.89 -0.96
C HIS A 529 2.31 41.54 -0.52
N ALA A 530 2.94 40.46 -1.01
CA ALA A 530 2.94 39.16 -0.36
C ALA A 530 4.39 38.67 -0.25
N CYS A 531 4.70 38.16 0.94
CA CYS A 531 6.02 37.86 1.50
C CYS A 531 6.85 36.87 0.66
N MET A 532 8.06 37.28 0.29
CA MET A 532 9.16 36.41 -0.15
C MET A 532 10.26 36.43 0.93
N PRO A 533 10.97 35.32 1.18
CA PRO A 533 12.17 35.36 2.04
C PRO A 533 13.26 36.19 1.33
N GLU A 534 13.85 37.13 2.07
CA GLU A 534 15.00 37.90 1.61
C GLU A 534 16.15 36.98 1.19
N PRO A 535 16.90 37.32 0.12
CA PRO A 535 18.15 36.62 -0.18
C PRO A 535 19.12 36.83 0.98
N ALA A 536 19.80 35.75 1.36
CA ALA A 536 20.80 35.75 2.41
C ALA A 536 21.86 36.83 2.15
N SER A 537 21.85 37.82 3.04
CA SER A 537 22.91 38.76 3.37
C SER A 537 23.31 39.82 2.33
N ALA A 538 22.94 41.05 2.66
CA ALA A 538 23.66 42.28 2.32
C ALA A 538 25.06 42.36 2.98
N ALA A 539 25.79 41.25 3.06
CA ALA A 539 27.13 41.17 3.67
C ALA A 539 28.27 41.08 2.62
N ASP A 540 27.98 40.69 1.37
CA ASP A 540 29.01 40.55 0.34
C ASP A 540 29.38 41.85 -0.39
N ALA A 541 28.62 42.93 -0.20
CA ALA A 541 28.96 44.25 -0.75
C ALA A 541 30.09 44.98 0.02
N ALA A 542 30.57 44.42 1.13
CA ALA A 542 31.60 45.03 1.98
C ALA A 542 33.00 44.40 1.81
N ASN A 543 33.15 43.37 0.97
CA ASN A 543 34.45 42.74 0.73
C ASN A 543 35.09 43.28 -0.56
N PRO A 544 36.12 44.14 -0.49
CA PRO A 544 36.80 44.65 -1.69
C PRO A 544 37.43 43.54 -2.54
N LEU A 545 37.64 42.34 -2.00
CA LEU A 545 38.07 41.17 -2.78
C LEU A 545 36.93 40.57 -3.62
N ALA A 546 35.67 40.61 -3.17
CA ALA A 546 34.54 40.12 -3.96
C ALA A 546 34.34 40.96 -5.23
N VAL A 547 34.57 42.28 -5.15
CA VAL A 547 34.52 43.19 -6.31
C VAL A 547 35.67 42.96 -7.30
N ILE A 548 36.83 42.50 -6.82
CA ILE A 548 38.02 42.24 -7.65
C ILE A 548 37.98 40.83 -8.29
N PHE A 549 37.47 39.83 -7.56
CA PHE A 549 37.52 38.42 -7.96
C PHE A 549 36.20 37.86 -8.48
N CYS A 550 35.05 38.49 -8.20
CA CYS A 550 33.77 38.11 -8.78
C CYS A 550 33.39 39.10 -9.90
N GLN A 551 33.94 38.90 -11.09
CA GLN A 551 33.40 39.48 -12.32
C GLN A 551 32.12 38.72 -12.71
N SER A 552 31.04 38.86 -11.95
CA SER A 552 29.73 38.32 -12.33
C SER A 552 28.98 39.38 -13.13
N GLY A 553 29.05 39.32 -14.46
CA GLY A 553 28.31 40.27 -15.29
C GLY A 553 28.57 40.28 -16.79
N SER A 554 29.10 39.22 -17.40
CA SER A 554 28.89 38.98 -18.84
C SER A 554 27.73 38.00 -18.98
N ALA A 555 26.78 38.31 -19.86
CA ALA A 555 25.63 37.46 -20.15
C ALA A 555 26.09 36.02 -20.40
N GLU A 556 25.73 35.10 -19.50
CA GLU A 556 26.09 33.69 -19.59
C GLU A 556 25.61 33.15 -20.94
N THR A 557 26.55 32.67 -21.78
CA THR A 557 26.24 32.19 -23.12
C THR A 557 25.66 30.79 -23.06
N GLN A 558 24.87 30.41 -24.06
CA GLN A 558 24.31 29.05 -24.23
C GLN A 558 25.37 27.94 -24.08
N GLU A 559 26.62 28.23 -24.45
CA GLU A 559 27.77 27.34 -24.35
C GLU A 559 28.21 27.10 -22.90
N GLU A 560 28.13 28.10 -22.01
CA GLU A 560 28.47 27.96 -20.59
C GLU A 560 27.47 27.04 -19.85
N PHE A 561 26.18 27.11 -20.20
CA PHE A 561 25.18 26.20 -19.63
C PHE A 561 25.37 24.76 -20.07
N GLN A 562 25.78 24.54 -21.32
CA GLN A 562 26.13 23.21 -21.81
C GLN A 562 27.37 22.68 -21.09
N ALA A 563 28.41 23.51 -20.93
CA ALA A 563 29.62 23.13 -20.19
C ALA A 563 29.32 22.77 -18.73
N GLN A 564 28.46 23.54 -18.04
CA GLN A 564 28.05 23.24 -16.67
C GLN A 564 27.28 21.91 -16.58
N ALA A 565 26.39 21.61 -17.54
CA ALA A 565 25.64 20.36 -17.58
C ALA A 565 26.57 19.15 -17.80
N GLU A 566 27.58 19.32 -18.66
CA GLU A 566 28.60 18.32 -18.93
C GLU A 566 29.46 18.01 -17.70
N GLU A 567 29.92 19.05 -16.99
CA GLU A 567 30.70 18.90 -15.76
C GLU A 567 29.87 18.18 -14.67
N GLU A 568 28.64 18.63 -14.45
CA GLU A 568 27.73 18.05 -13.46
C GLU A 568 27.46 16.57 -13.75
N LEU A 569 27.25 16.24 -15.02
CA LEU A 569 27.05 14.86 -15.47
C LEU A 569 28.32 14.01 -15.28
N SER A 570 29.49 14.55 -15.58
CA SER A 570 30.77 13.88 -15.37
C SER A 570 30.98 13.55 -13.89
N ASN A 571 30.69 14.51 -13.00
CA ASN A 571 30.74 14.30 -11.55
C ASN A 571 29.75 13.22 -11.10
N PHE A 572 28.50 13.27 -11.58
CA PHE A 572 27.50 12.23 -11.28
C PHE A 572 27.97 10.82 -11.66
N LYS A 573 28.61 10.68 -12.82
CA LYS A 573 29.18 9.40 -13.28
C LYS A 573 30.35 8.95 -12.41
N ALA A 574 31.20 9.87 -11.95
CA ALA A 574 32.36 9.59 -11.10
C ALA A 574 31.99 9.13 -9.67
N GLN A 575 30.82 9.54 -9.16
CA GLN A 575 30.36 9.11 -7.83
C GLN A 575 30.28 7.57 -7.72
N LYS A 576 30.37 7.04 -6.50
CA LYS A 576 30.16 5.59 -6.27
C LYS A 576 28.73 5.17 -6.67
N VAL A 577 28.58 3.97 -7.22
CA VAL A 577 27.26 3.36 -7.48
C VAL A 577 26.59 3.05 -6.14
N LEU A 578 25.31 3.42 -6.03
CA LEU A 578 24.51 3.21 -4.83
C LEU A 578 24.07 1.74 -4.71
N GLY A 579 24.02 1.19 -3.49
CA GLY A 579 23.52 -0.17 -3.27
C GLY A 579 22.04 -0.33 -3.66
N LEU A 580 21.65 -1.51 -4.14
CA LEU A 580 20.28 -1.76 -4.61
C LEU A 580 19.20 -1.60 -3.53
N ASN A 581 19.57 -1.78 -2.27
CA ASN A 581 18.69 -1.65 -1.10
C ASN A 581 18.72 -0.24 -0.47
N GLU A 582 19.53 0.67 -0.99
CA GLU A 582 19.62 2.04 -0.49
C GLU A 582 18.63 2.96 -1.21
N ASP A 583 18.23 4.05 -0.56
CA ASP A 583 17.22 4.99 -1.08
C ASP A 583 17.85 6.03 -2.03
N PRO A 584 17.50 6.01 -3.33
CA PRO A 584 18.02 6.96 -4.29
C PRO A 584 17.50 8.40 -4.10
N LEU A 585 16.30 8.59 -3.51
CA LEU A 585 15.79 9.94 -3.23
C LEU A 585 16.60 10.60 -2.14
N ARG A 586 16.94 9.86 -1.08
CA ARG A 586 17.87 10.33 -0.05
C ARG A 586 19.25 10.66 -0.61
N TRP A 587 19.77 9.83 -1.52
CA TRP A 587 21.06 10.10 -2.16
C TRP A 587 21.10 11.43 -2.92
N TRP A 588 20.04 11.73 -3.68
CA TRP A 588 19.87 13.00 -4.40
C TRP A 588 19.67 14.17 -3.42
N SER A 589 18.89 13.96 -2.36
CA SER A 589 18.64 14.95 -1.32
C SER A 589 19.93 15.46 -0.70
N ASP A 590 20.78 14.53 -0.25
CA ASP A 590 22.07 14.80 0.38
C ASP A 590 23.07 15.53 -0.55
N ARG A 591 22.82 15.55 -1.87
CA ARG A 591 23.75 16.05 -2.90
C ARG A 591 23.15 17.11 -3.79
N THR A 592 22.02 17.69 -3.41
CA THR A 592 21.36 18.74 -4.19
C THR A 592 22.31 19.91 -4.49
N LEU A 593 23.18 20.27 -3.55
CA LEU A 593 24.15 21.36 -3.75
C LEU A 593 25.30 21.00 -4.69
N LEU A 594 25.62 19.71 -4.85
CA LEU A 594 26.64 19.24 -5.79
C LEU A 594 26.11 19.16 -7.22
N PHE A 595 24.78 19.14 -7.37
CA PHE A 595 24.09 18.89 -8.62
C PHE A 595 22.93 19.90 -8.79
N PRO A 596 23.18 21.14 -9.27
CA PRO A 596 22.13 22.14 -9.37
C PRO A 596 21.14 21.92 -10.54
N MET A 597 21.54 21.28 -11.64
CA MET A 597 20.68 21.12 -12.83
C MET A 597 20.08 19.73 -12.96
N LEU A 598 20.82 18.66 -12.65
CA LEU A 598 20.35 17.28 -12.80
C LEU A 598 19.09 16.98 -11.97
N PRO A 599 18.87 17.51 -10.76
CA PRO A 599 17.63 17.30 -10.03
C PRO A 599 16.39 17.91 -10.70
N ARG A 600 16.55 18.93 -11.57
CA ARG A 600 15.43 19.45 -12.37
C ARG A 600 15.04 18.46 -13.46
N VAL A 601 16.03 17.84 -14.10
CA VAL A 601 15.80 16.73 -15.04
C VAL A 601 15.16 15.56 -14.29
N LEU A 602 15.68 15.20 -13.12
CA LEU A 602 15.13 14.18 -12.23
C LEU A 602 13.64 14.38 -11.97
N GLN A 603 13.22 15.59 -11.59
CA GLN A 603 11.81 15.93 -11.33
C GLN A 603 10.91 15.71 -12.56
N LYS A 604 11.41 15.95 -13.79
CA LYS A 604 10.68 15.69 -15.04
C LYS A 604 10.40 14.20 -15.24
N TYR A 605 11.37 13.33 -14.96
CA TYR A 605 11.25 11.90 -15.22
C TYR A 605 10.60 11.13 -14.06
N TRP A 606 11.01 11.41 -12.82
CA TRP A 606 10.62 10.63 -11.64
C TRP A 606 9.25 10.98 -11.05
N CYS A 607 8.60 12.04 -11.55
CA CYS A 607 7.18 12.25 -11.27
C CYS A 607 6.31 11.17 -11.93
N VAL A 608 6.69 10.66 -13.10
CA VAL A 608 5.97 9.57 -13.79
C VAL A 608 6.15 8.25 -13.05
N GLN A 609 5.08 7.45 -12.95
CA GLN A 609 5.09 6.18 -12.23
C GLN A 609 5.15 4.98 -13.19
N ALA A 610 5.75 3.86 -12.76
CA ALA A 610 5.73 2.61 -13.54
C ALA A 610 4.38 1.87 -13.45
N THR A 611 3.62 2.10 -12.38
CA THR A 611 2.32 1.46 -12.12
C THR A 611 1.22 2.51 -11.93
N SER A 612 0.00 2.18 -12.34
CA SER A 612 -1.16 3.09 -12.29
C SER A 612 -1.70 3.36 -10.88
N VAL A 613 -1.38 2.48 -9.94
CA VAL A 613 -1.62 2.61 -8.49
C VAL A 613 -0.41 2.02 -7.77
N PRO A 614 -0.26 2.20 -6.44
CA PRO A 614 0.82 1.58 -5.69
C PRO A 614 0.88 0.07 -5.94
N ALA A 615 2.08 -0.43 -6.21
CA ALA A 615 2.29 -1.82 -6.65
C ALA A 615 1.77 -2.86 -5.65
N HIS A 616 1.77 -2.55 -4.34
CA HIS A 616 1.20 -3.43 -3.32
C HIS A 616 -0.32 -3.63 -3.46
N ARG A 617 -1.05 -2.70 -4.10
CA ARG A 617 -2.48 -2.87 -4.44
C ARG A 617 -2.68 -3.76 -5.67
N LEU A 618 -1.71 -3.81 -6.58
CA LEU A 618 -1.81 -4.60 -7.82
C LEU A 618 -1.32 -6.03 -7.63
N PHE A 619 -0.31 -6.22 -6.79
CA PHE A 619 0.34 -7.52 -6.60
C PHE A 619 0.12 -8.12 -5.21
N GLY A 620 -0.41 -7.36 -4.26
CA GLY A 620 -0.66 -7.80 -2.88
C GLY A 620 -2.13 -8.06 -2.56
N PRO A 621 -2.42 -8.64 -1.39
CA PRO A 621 -3.79 -8.86 -0.89
C PRO A 621 -4.57 -7.56 -0.67
N ALA A 622 -3.87 -6.43 -0.47
CA ALA A 622 -4.47 -5.10 -0.26
C ALA A 622 -5.42 -4.70 -1.39
N GLY A 623 -5.11 -5.07 -2.64
CA GLY A 623 -5.99 -4.81 -3.77
C GLY A 623 -7.37 -5.46 -3.64
N SER A 624 -7.42 -6.70 -3.15
CA SER A 624 -8.67 -7.43 -2.97
C SER A 624 -9.53 -6.83 -1.86
N VAL A 625 -8.91 -6.32 -0.80
CA VAL A 625 -9.61 -5.66 0.33
C VAL A 625 -10.17 -4.33 -0.14
N LEU A 626 -9.34 -3.49 -0.76
CA LEU A 626 -9.76 -2.20 -1.32
C LEU A 626 -10.87 -2.36 -2.35
N TRP A 627 -10.75 -3.35 -3.25
CA TRP A 627 -11.80 -3.66 -4.22
C TRP A 627 -13.13 -4.01 -3.53
N GLY A 628 -13.10 -4.87 -2.50
CA GLY A 628 -14.29 -5.25 -1.74
C GLY A 628 -14.93 -4.08 -0.99
N LYS A 629 -14.14 -3.09 -0.55
CA LYS A 629 -14.63 -1.85 0.06
C LYS A 629 -15.28 -0.92 -0.98
N ARG A 630 -14.56 -0.64 -2.08
CA ARG A 630 -15.06 0.19 -3.20
C ARG A 630 -16.36 -0.35 -3.79
N ASN A 631 -16.52 -1.67 -3.85
CA ASN A 631 -17.72 -2.34 -4.34
C ASN A 631 -18.96 -2.09 -3.46
N ARG A 632 -18.83 -1.50 -2.27
CA ARG A 632 -19.97 -1.22 -1.37
C ARG A 632 -20.43 0.24 -1.44
N LEU A 633 -19.66 1.12 -2.09
CA LEU A 633 -19.91 2.56 -2.06
C LEU A 633 -21.09 2.95 -2.96
N ASP A 634 -21.89 3.88 -2.47
CA ASP A 634 -23.01 4.43 -3.24
C ASP A 634 -22.50 5.34 -4.38
N PRO A 635 -23.07 5.24 -5.60
CA PRO A 635 -22.59 6.00 -6.75
C PRO A 635 -22.61 7.53 -6.60
N GLU A 636 -23.53 8.06 -5.79
CA GLU A 636 -23.73 9.51 -5.63
C GLU A 636 -22.53 10.19 -4.95
N HIS A 637 -21.86 9.49 -4.03
CA HIS A 637 -20.80 10.06 -3.17
C HIS A 637 -19.44 9.38 -3.33
N VAL A 638 -19.33 8.46 -4.30
CA VAL A 638 -18.12 7.69 -4.56
C VAL A 638 -16.89 8.56 -4.78
N ASP A 639 -17.02 9.69 -5.48
CA ASP A 639 -15.92 10.63 -5.72
C ASP A 639 -15.37 11.20 -4.42
N GLN A 640 -16.24 11.81 -3.60
CA GLN A 640 -15.85 12.45 -2.35
C GLN A 640 -15.30 11.44 -1.34
N GLN A 641 -15.91 10.25 -1.22
CA GLN A 641 -15.44 9.21 -0.29
C GLN A 641 -14.08 8.66 -0.72
N VAL A 642 -13.88 8.32 -2.00
CA VAL A 642 -12.59 7.84 -2.52
C VAL A 642 -11.54 8.95 -2.42
N PHE A 643 -11.89 10.19 -2.77
CA PHE A 643 -10.99 11.34 -2.65
C PHE A 643 -10.48 11.52 -1.20
N LEU A 644 -11.39 11.48 -0.23
CA LEU A 644 -11.02 11.59 1.19
C LEU A 644 -10.17 10.39 1.61
N TYR A 645 -10.58 9.17 1.27
CA TYR A 645 -9.83 7.96 1.60
C TYR A 645 -8.38 7.99 1.08
N GLU A 646 -8.18 8.34 -0.19
CA GLU A 646 -6.86 8.33 -0.82
C GLU A 646 -5.95 9.47 -0.33
N ASN A 647 -6.53 10.60 0.10
CA ASN A 647 -5.75 11.78 0.49
C ASN A 647 -5.55 11.96 2.01
N THR A 648 -6.38 11.32 2.83
CA THR A 648 -6.25 11.39 4.31
C THR A 648 -5.29 10.33 4.86
N ARG A 649 -5.09 9.22 4.14
CA ARG A 649 -4.10 8.20 4.48
C ARG A 649 -2.74 8.54 3.92
N THR A 650 -1.68 8.03 4.54
CA THR A 650 -0.36 8.02 3.91
C THR A 650 -0.45 7.10 2.69
N TYR A 651 -0.38 7.64 1.46
CA TYR A 651 -0.62 6.92 0.18
C TYR A 651 0.17 5.60 0.02
N TYR A 652 1.30 5.47 0.73
CA TYR A 652 2.19 4.30 0.70
C TYR A 652 2.05 3.33 1.87
N GLU A 653 1.20 3.61 2.87
CA GLU A 653 0.91 2.62 3.91
C GLU A 653 0.07 1.50 3.31
N PRO A 654 0.58 0.25 3.24
CA PRO A 654 -0.23 -0.87 2.81
C PRO A 654 -1.43 -0.98 3.76
N GLU A 655 -2.62 -1.25 3.22
CA GLU A 655 -3.72 -1.68 4.07
C GLU A 655 -3.24 -2.85 4.92
N SER A 656 -3.62 -2.87 6.20
CA SER A 656 -3.28 -3.96 7.12
C SER A 656 -3.95 -5.25 6.63
N CYS A 657 -3.28 -5.93 5.70
CA CYS A 657 -3.65 -7.24 5.22
C CYS A 657 -3.07 -8.21 6.22
N ILE A 658 -3.91 -8.77 7.07
CA ILE A 658 -3.50 -9.89 7.91
C ILE A 658 -3.38 -11.11 6.99
N ASP A 659 -2.30 -11.18 6.23
CA ASP A 659 -1.91 -12.38 5.48
C ASP A 659 -0.79 -13.06 6.27
N LYS A 660 -1.20 -13.99 7.16
CA LYS A 660 -0.37 -14.59 8.22
C LYS A 660 0.77 -15.49 7.72
N ASP A 661 0.84 -15.76 6.41
CA ASP A 661 1.67 -16.83 5.88
C ASP A 661 3.02 -16.41 5.27
N THR A 662 3.33 -15.11 5.09
CA THR A 662 4.61 -14.74 4.44
C THR A 662 5.20 -13.37 4.79
N MET A 663 5.38 -13.01 6.06
CA MET A 663 6.41 -12.00 6.40
C MET A 663 7.78 -12.69 6.48
N ALA A 664 8.66 -12.36 5.54
CA ALA A 664 10.06 -12.78 5.59
C ALA A 664 10.77 -11.99 6.70
N LEU A 665 10.80 -12.55 7.91
CA LEU A 665 11.52 -11.96 9.05
C LEU A 665 13.02 -11.84 8.74
N PRO A 666 13.68 -10.74 9.14
CA PRO A 666 15.10 -10.52 8.87
C PRO A 666 15.98 -11.59 9.52
N LYS A 667 17.04 -12.01 8.83
CA LYS A 667 18.07 -12.90 9.39
C LYS A 667 18.77 -12.21 10.57
N GLN A 668 19.16 -12.99 11.58
CA GLN A 668 19.67 -12.56 12.88
C GLN A 668 21.01 -13.22 13.22
N HIS A 669 21.88 -13.41 12.23
CA HIS A 669 23.19 -14.04 12.44
C HIS A 669 24.02 -13.29 13.50
N GLY A 670 24.71 -14.04 14.35
CA GLY A 670 25.56 -13.49 15.41
C GLY A 670 24.81 -12.98 16.64
N ARG A 671 23.47 -12.94 16.63
CA ARG A 671 22.68 -12.59 17.81
C ARG A 671 22.39 -13.81 18.67
N VAL A 672 22.14 -13.57 19.95
CA VAL A 672 21.97 -14.61 20.98
C VAL A 672 20.62 -14.42 21.66
N ALA A 673 19.88 -15.51 21.81
CA ALA A 673 18.58 -15.53 22.46
C ALA A 673 18.53 -16.56 23.61
N ILE A 674 17.78 -16.24 24.67
CA ILE A 674 17.37 -17.22 25.68
C ILE A 674 15.85 -17.38 25.59
N VAL A 675 15.38 -18.63 25.57
CA VAL A 675 13.94 -18.96 25.57
C VAL A 675 13.62 -19.87 26.75
N THR A 676 12.90 -19.34 27.74
CA THR A 676 12.42 -20.14 28.88
C THR A 676 11.27 -21.06 28.45
N GLY A 677 11.29 -22.32 28.91
CA GLY A 677 10.32 -23.34 28.45
C GLY A 677 10.50 -23.71 26.97
N GLY A 678 11.69 -23.50 26.40
CA GLY A 678 11.98 -23.70 24.98
C GLY A 678 12.01 -25.15 24.51
N ALA A 679 11.84 -26.14 25.39
CA ALA A 679 11.88 -27.55 25.03
C ALA A 679 10.56 -28.07 24.39
N ARG A 680 9.44 -27.38 24.60
CA ARG A 680 8.10 -27.85 24.16
C ARG A 680 7.13 -26.72 23.83
N GLY A 681 6.04 -27.08 23.16
CA GLY A 681 4.92 -26.17 22.89
C GLY A 681 5.33 -24.90 22.14
N MET A 682 4.81 -23.75 22.58
CA MET A 682 5.13 -22.45 21.96
C MET A 682 6.62 -22.09 22.09
N GLY A 683 7.23 -22.38 23.25
CA GLY A 683 8.65 -22.11 23.47
C GLY A 683 9.56 -22.84 22.49
N TYR A 684 9.22 -24.09 22.16
CA TYR A 684 9.92 -24.86 21.13
C TYR A 684 9.84 -24.18 19.76
N GLU A 685 8.66 -23.73 19.34
CA GLU A 685 8.48 -23.06 18.05
C GLU A 685 9.20 -21.71 17.99
N VAL A 686 9.22 -20.95 19.09
CA VAL A 686 10.04 -19.74 19.20
C VAL A 686 11.52 -20.09 19.05
N ALA A 687 12.04 -21.05 19.83
CA ALA A 687 13.44 -21.45 19.78
C ALA A 687 13.87 -21.96 18.40
N ARG A 688 13.03 -22.82 17.78
CA ARG A 688 13.23 -23.33 16.43
C ARG A 688 13.28 -22.21 15.40
N ARG A 689 12.34 -21.26 15.44
CA ARG A 689 12.28 -20.18 14.45
C ARG A 689 13.44 -19.19 14.61
N LEU A 690 13.80 -18.81 15.83
CA LEU A 690 14.96 -17.93 16.09
C LEU A 690 16.27 -18.60 15.63
N THR A 691 16.42 -19.90 15.85
CA THR A 691 17.57 -20.67 15.34
C THR A 691 17.58 -20.68 13.80
N GLY A 692 16.42 -20.87 13.16
CA GLY A 692 16.28 -20.82 11.69
C GLY A 692 16.56 -19.44 11.07
N LEU A 693 16.46 -18.37 11.87
CA LEU A 693 16.88 -17.02 11.46
C LEU A 693 18.38 -16.77 11.65
N GLY A 694 19.14 -17.74 12.19
CA GLY A 694 20.60 -17.67 12.32
C GLY A 694 21.11 -17.29 13.71
N MET A 695 20.23 -17.22 14.72
CA MET A 695 20.64 -16.89 16.10
C MET A 695 21.33 -18.06 16.79
N HIS A 696 22.09 -17.75 17.84
CA HIS A 696 22.48 -18.70 18.88
C HIS A 696 21.40 -18.73 19.98
N VAL A 697 20.63 -19.81 20.06
CA VAL A 697 19.51 -19.94 20.99
C VAL A 697 19.87 -20.86 22.16
N ILE A 698 19.69 -20.36 23.38
CA ILE A 698 19.77 -21.13 24.62
C ILE A 698 18.35 -21.53 25.04
N ILE A 699 18.06 -22.82 24.99
CA ILE A 699 16.83 -23.40 25.55
C ILE A 699 17.02 -23.52 27.06
N ALA A 700 16.19 -22.81 27.82
CA ALA A 700 16.20 -22.86 29.27
C ALA A 700 14.98 -23.64 29.79
N GLY A 701 15.19 -24.73 30.52
CA GLY A 701 14.12 -25.59 31.03
C GLY A 701 14.57 -26.51 32.17
N ASN A 702 13.61 -27.12 32.85
CA ASN A 702 13.83 -27.87 34.09
C ASN A 702 13.86 -29.40 33.90
N ILE A 703 13.80 -29.89 32.65
CA ILE A 703 13.91 -31.30 32.32
C ILE A 703 15.02 -31.42 31.28
N GLU A 704 16.17 -31.96 31.70
CA GLU A 704 17.37 -32.02 30.87
C GLU A 704 17.17 -32.90 29.63
N GLU A 705 16.52 -34.05 29.79
CA GLU A 705 16.22 -34.96 28.68
C GLU A 705 15.36 -34.29 27.59
N GLU A 706 14.24 -33.64 27.97
CA GLU A 706 13.39 -32.89 27.02
C GLU A 706 14.19 -31.75 26.34
N GLY A 707 15.07 -31.09 27.09
CA GLY A 707 15.93 -30.03 26.59
C GLY A 707 16.91 -30.51 25.51
N LEU A 708 17.62 -31.61 25.78
CA LEU A 708 18.58 -32.22 24.85
C LEU A 708 17.89 -32.82 23.62
N GLU A 709 16.70 -33.39 23.78
CA GLU A 709 15.88 -33.86 22.67
C GLU A 709 15.46 -32.70 21.77
N ALA A 710 14.99 -31.59 22.35
CA ALA A 710 14.62 -30.39 21.61
C ALA A 710 15.81 -29.80 20.83
N VAL A 711 17.00 -29.73 21.45
CA VAL A 711 18.24 -29.31 20.77
C VAL A 711 18.52 -30.20 19.56
N THR A 712 18.44 -31.52 19.73
CA THR A 712 18.70 -32.49 18.66
C THR A 712 17.70 -32.32 17.52
N LYS A 713 16.42 -32.11 17.85
CA LYS A 713 15.34 -31.92 16.89
C LYS A 713 15.50 -30.61 16.11
N ILE A 714 15.76 -29.48 16.79
CA ILE A 714 15.96 -28.18 16.15
C ILE A 714 17.21 -28.17 15.25
N ARG A 715 18.31 -28.83 15.65
CA ARG A 715 19.51 -28.98 14.81
C ARG A 715 19.24 -29.76 13.53
N LYS A 716 18.30 -30.71 13.54
CA LYS A 716 17.87 -31.42 12.32
C LYS A 716 16.97 -30.54 11.44
N GLU A 717 16.14 -29.72 12.06
CA GLU A 717 15.15 -28.87 11.37
C GLU A 717 15.74 -27.55 10.83
N THR A 718 16.89 -27.10 11.35
CA THR A 718 17.49 -25.79 11.02
C THR A 718 18.99 -25.92 10.73
N LYS A 719 19.49 -25.21 9.71
CA LYS A 719 20.91 -25.27 9.26
C LYS A 719 21.70 -23.98 9.48
N GLU A 720 21.05 -22.95 10.00
CA GLU A 720 21.53 -21.55 9.89
C GLU A 720 22.06 -20.97 11.22
N GLY A 721 21.64 -21.53 12.36
CA GLY A 721 21.94 -21.01 13.70
C GLY A 721 22.43 -22.10 14.66
N LYS A 722 22.77 -21.68 15.89
CA LYS A 722 23.27 -22.57 16.95
C LYS A 722 22.18 -22.74 18.01
N VAL A 723 22.04 -23.94 18.56
CA VAL A 723 21.10 -24.19 19.66
C VAL A 723 21.74 -25.08 20.73
N GLU A 724 21.59 -24.70 21.99
CA GLU A 724 22.12 -25.39 23.18
C GLU A 724 21.08 -25.38 24.29
N PHE A 725 21.22 -26.31 25.24
CA PHE A 725 20.37 -26.39 26.42
C PHE A 725 21.15 -25.97 27.67
N LEU A 726 20.50 -25.19 28.54
CA LEU A 726 20.99 -24.91 29.88
C LEU A 726 19.86 -25.12 30.89
N PHE A 727 20.13 -25.90 31.93
CA PHE A 727 19.14 -26.20 32.97
C PHE A 727 18.69 -24.93 33.71
N LEU A 728 17.37 -24.74 33.79
CA LEU A 728 16.71 -23.65 34.51
C LEU A 728 15.39 -24.16 35.09
N ASP A 729 15.28 -24.14 36.42
CA ASP A 729 14.01 -24.30 37.12
C ASP A 729 13.56 -22.95 37.68
N LEU A 730 12.50 -22.39 37.11
CA LEU A 730 11.93 -21.11 37.54
C LEU A 730 11.17 -21.21 38.87
N SER A 731 10.92 -22.41 39.38
CA SER A 731 10.35 -22.64 40.71
C SER A 731 11.40 -22.74 41.83
N SER A 732 12.67 -22.44 41.53
CA SER A 732 13.76 -22.37 42.50
C SER A 732 14.61 -21.13 42.24
N LEU A 733 14.59 -20.15 43.14
CA LEU A 733 15.39 -18.92 42.98
C LEU A 733 16.89 -19.22 42.97
N HIS A 734 17.33 -20.28 43.65
CA HIS A 734 18.70 -20.79 43.58
C HIS A 734 19.05 -21.24 42.16
N SER A 735 18.18 -22.03 41.52
CA SER A 735 18.35 -22.48 40.13
C SER A 735 18.42 -21.30 39.14
N VAL A 736 17.57 -20.29 39.32
CA VAL A 736 17.60 -19.04 38.51
C VAL A 736 18.96 -18.33 38.61
N ARG A 737 19.52 -18.22 39.83
CA ARG A 737 20.84 -17.61 40.06
C ARG A 737 21.96 -18.42 39.42
N GLN A 738 21.93 -19.75 39.58
CA GLN A 738 22.92 -20.63 38.93
C GLN A 738 22.86 -20.54 37.40
N PHE A 739 21.67 -20.53 36.80
CA PHE A 739 21.51 -20.37 35.36
C PHE A 739 22.11 -19.05 34.88
N ALA A 740 21.79 -17.93 35.54
CA ALA A 740 22.30 -16.62 35.17
C ALA A 740 23.84 -16.55 35.30
N GLN A 741 24.42 -17.19 36.33
CA GLN A 741 25.87 -17.31 36.48
C GLN A 741 26.50 -18.13 35.36
N ARG A 742 25.95 -19.31 35.05
CA ARG A 742 26.44 -20.18 33.97
C ARG A 742 26.36 -19.49 32.61
N PHE A 743 25.25 -18.81 32.31
CA PHE A 743 25.13 -18.05 31.07
C PHE A 743 26.16 -16.92 31.00
N LYS A 744 26.33 -16.12 32.08
CA LYS A 744 27.34 -15.05 32.12
C LYS A 744 28.77 -15.59 31.94
N ALA A 745 29.07 -16.76 32.50
CA ALA A 745 30.38 -17.41 32.36
C ALA A 745 30.72 -17.81 30.91
N THR A 746 29.73 -17.93 30.02
CA THR A 746 29.97 -18.18 28.59
C THR A 746 30.59 -16.97 27.86
N GLY A 747 30.50 -15.77 28.44
CA GLY A 747 30.95 -14.52 27.79
C GLY A 747 30.11 -14.09 26.59
N LEU A 748 28.98 -14.76 26.31
CA LEU A 748 28.11 -14.43 25.18
C LEU A 748 27.31 -13.14 25.44
N PRO A 749 27.05 -12.32 24.41
CA PRO A 749 26.06 -11.25 24.49
C PRO A 749 24.65 -11.86 24.63
N LEU A 750 23.68 -11.04 25.02
CA LEU A 750 22.26 -11.43 25.09
C LEU A 750 21.42 -10.37 24.40
N HIS A 751 20.84 -10.73 23.26
CA HIS A 751 20.08 -9.80 22.44
C HIS A 751 18.57 -9.99 22.57
N VAL A 752 18.12 -11.21 22.85
CA VAL A 752 16.69 -11.52 23.01
C VAL A 752 16.48 -12.39 24.24
N LEU A 753 15.62 -11.97 25.16
CA LEU A 753 15.15 -12.78 26.28
C LEU A 753 13.65 -13.02 26.11
N VAL A 754 13.25 -14.28 25.93
CA VAL A 754 11.84 -14.68 25.83
C VAL A 754 11.42 -15.38 27.13
N ASN A 755 10.69 -14.64 27.97
CA ASN A 755 10.05 -15.13 29.19
C ASN A 755 8.75 -15.86 28.81
N ASN A 756 8.88 -17.12 28.36
CA ASN A 756 7.78 -17.93 27.82
C ASN A 756 7.25 -19.00 28.77
N ALA A 757 8.08 -19.57 29.64
CA ALA A 757 7.68 -20.65 30.53
C ALA A 757 6.47 -20.25 31.39
N GLY A 758 5.62 -21.22 31.70
CA GLY A 758 4.53 -20.99 32.63
C GLY A 758 3.75 -22.24 32.96
N VAL A 759 2.99 -22.16 34.04
CA VAL A 759 2.00 -23.15 34.49
C VAL A 759 0.65 -22.46 34.64
N MET A 760 -0.44 -23.22 34.44
CA MET A 760 -1.80 -22.69 34.41
C MET A 760 -2.77 -23.64 35.10
N LEU A 761 -3.70 -23.08 35.87
CA LEU A 761 -4.82 -23.80 36.50
C LEU A 761 -4.38 -25.03 37.32
N VAL A 762 -3.27 -24.91 38.04
CA VAL A 762 -2.74 -25.97 38.90
C VAL A 762 -3.42 -25.95 40.27
N PRO A 763 -3.50 -27.10 40.99
CA PRO A 763 -3.86 -27.12 42.40
C PRO A 763 -2.90 -26.29 43.25
N GLU A 764 -3.34 -25.87 44.43
CA GLU A 764 -2.48 -25.12 45.37
C GLU A 764 -1.21 -25.89 45.67
N ARG A 765 -0.07 -25.30 45.34
CA ARG A 765 1.28 -25.83 45.57
C ARG A 765 2.22 -24.68 45.83
N ARG A 766 3.37 -24.99 46.42
CA ARG A 766 4.43 -24.02 46.66
C ARG A 766 5.71 -24.37 45.91
N THR A 767 6.47 -23.34 45.55
CA THR A 767 7.85 -23.45 45.08
C THR A 767 8.76 -23.91 46.21
N GLU A 768 10.02 -24.27 45.88
CA GLU A 768 11.05 -24.59 46.88
C GLU A 768 11.25 -23.44 47.87
N ASP A 769 11.19 -22.20 47.36
CA ASP A 769 11.33 -20.97 48.15
C ASP A 769 10.05 -20.58 48.92
N GLY A 770 9.00 -21.41 48.88
CA GLY A 770 7.78 -21.21 49.65
C GLY A 770 6.74 -20.25 49.05
N PHE A 771 6.86 -19.89 47.77
CA PHE A 771 5.88 -19.06 47.06
C PHE A 771 4.76 -19.88 46.45
N GLU A 772 3.58 -19.30 46.24
CA GLU A 772 2.52 -19.91 45.43
C GLU A 772 3.06 -20.24 44.03
N LEU A 773 2.80 -21.45 43.53
CA LEU A 773 3.48 -22.00 42.36
C LEU A 773 3.29 -21.16 41.08
N GLN A 774 2.09 -20.66 40.78
CA GLN A 774 1.83 -19.89 39.56
C GLN A 774 2.50 -18.51 39.62
N PHE A 775 2.37 -17.80 40.74
CA PHE A 775 3.02 -16.52 40.98
C PHE A 775 4.54 -16.67 41.05
N GLY A 776 5.03 -17.69 41.75
CA GLY A 776 6.44 -18.01 41.89
C GLY A 776 7.10 -18.32 40.55
N LEU A 777 6.56 -19.27 39.79
CA LEU A 777 7.14 -19.71 38.53
C LEU A 777 6.88 -18.72 37.38
N ASN A 778 5.61 -18.31 37.17
CA ASN A 778 5.27 -17.46 36.02
C ASN A 778 5.84 -16.05 36.17
N PHE A 779 5.88 -15.51 37.40
CA PHE A 779 6.28 -14.13 37.66
C PHE A 779 7.62 -14.00 38.39
N LEU A 780 7.75 -14.44 39.65
CA LEU A 780 8.96 -14.18 40.45
C LEU A 780 10.24 -14.78 39.85
N GLY A 781 10.17 -15.99 39.28
CA GLY A 781 11.28 -16.62 38.59
C GLY A 781 11.75 -15.81 37.37
N HIS A 782 10.83 -15.34 36.52
CA HIS A 782 11.15 -14.49 35.37
C HIS A 782 11.61 -13.09 35.77
N PHE A 783 11.04 -12.54 36.83
CA PHE A 783 11.45 -11.28 37.43
C PHE A 783 12.93 -11.34 37.84
N LEU A 784 13.30 -12.34 38.65
CA LEU A 784 14.69 -12.53 39.09
C LEU A 784 15.62 -12.82 37.90
N LEU A 785 15.22 -13.69 36.98
CA LEU A 785 16.02 -14.02 35.80
C LEU A 785 16.34 -12.76 34.97
N THR A 786 15.31 -11.96 34.70
CA THR A 786 15.43 -10.72 33.93
C THR A 786 16.31 -9.72 34.67
N HIS A 787 16.11 -9.55 35.98
CA HIS A 787 16.93 -8.67 36.82
C HIS A 787 18.42 -9.05 36.78
N LEU A 788 18.73 -10.34 36.92
CA LEU A 788 20.11 -10.84 36.89
C LEU A 788 20.77 -10.69 35.51
N LEU A 789 20.01 -10.81 34.41
CA LEU A 789 20.52 -10.72 33.04
C LEU A 789 20.47 -9.30 32.44
N LEU A 790 19.82 -8.35 33.13
CA LEU A 790 19.59 -7.00 32.63
C LEU A 790 20.88 -6.28 32.24
N GLY A 791 21.94 -6.43 33.04
CA GLY A 791 23.25 -5.85 32.72
C GLY A 791 23.85 -6.39 31.41
N THR A 792 23.62 -7.65 31.06
CA THR A 792 24.09 -8.22 29.80
C THR A 792 23.24 -7.73 28.62
N LEU A 793 21.91 -7.64 28.78
CA LEU A 793 21.00 -7.06 27.77
C LEU A 793 21.36 -5.60 27.45
N LYS A 794 21.60 -4.78 28.48
CA LYS A 794 22.01 -3.38 28.35
C LYS A 794 23.32 -3.22 27.57
N ARG A 795 24.32 -4.08 27.82
CA ARG A 795 25.59 -4.07 27.10
C ARG A 795 25.50 -4.60 25.67
N SER A 796 24.52 -5.46 25.39
CA SER A 796 24.37 -6.08 24.06
C SER A 796 23.56 -5.24 23.10
N GLY A 797 22.69 -4.37 23.61
CA GLY A 797 21.92 -3.44 22.77
C GLY A 797 22.74 -2.22 22.37
N CYS A 798 22.44 -1.67 21.21
CA CYS A 798 22.95 -0.37 20.76
C CYS A 798 21.84 0.42 20.05
N HIS A 799 22.05 1.71 19.83
CA HIS A 799 21.09 2.54 19.09
C HIS A 799 20.91 1.99 17.66
N GLY A 800 19.67 1.71 17.28
CA GLY A 800 19.32 1.07 16.01
C GLY A 800 19.38 -0.47 16.02
N ASN A 801 19.79 -1.10 17.13
CA ASN A 801 19.71 -2.55 17.33
C ASN A 801 19.58 -2.88 18.83
N HIS A 802 18.39 -2.64 19.37
CA HIS A 802 18.03 -2.84 20.76
C HIS A 802 18.04 -4.32 21.12
N SER A 803 18.45 -4.60 22.35
CA SER A 803 18.14 -5.89 22.95
C SER A 803 16.66 -5.95 23.31
N ARG A 804 16.02 -7.10 23.20
CA ARG A 804 14.56 -7.23 23.37
C ARG A 804 14.20 -8.20 24.49
N ILE A 805 13.28 -7.79 25.35
CA ILE A 805 12.68 -8.63 26.38
C ILE A 805 11.22 -8.86 25.99
N VAL A 806 10.86 -10.11 25.72
CA VAL A 806 9.52 -10.52 25.30
C VAL A 806 8.91 -11.40 26.38
N THR A 807 7.82 -10.94 26.98
CA THR A 807 7.18 -11.62 28.11
C THR A 807 5.81 -12.19 27.73
N MET A 808 5.59 -13.48 27.95
CA MET A 808 4.33 -14.16 27.60
C MET A 808 3.25 -13.96 28.67
N SER A 809 2.24 -13.15 28.37
CA SER A 809 1.05 -12.97 29.20
C SER A 809 -0.16 -13.75 28.63
N SER A 810 -1.38 -13.29 28.91
CA SER A 810 -2.65 -13.89 28.50
C SER A 810 -3.81 -12.91 28.74
N ALA A 811 -4.88 -13.02 27.94
CA ALA A 811 -6.14 -12.29 28.14
C ALA A 811 -6.76 -12.45 29.54
N THR A 812 -6.36 -13.46 30.31
CA THR A 812 -6.78 -13.64 31.71
C THR A 812 -6.33 -12.49 32.63
N HIS A 813 -5.37 -11.65 32.20
CA HIS A 813 -4.96 -10.46 32.95
C HIS A 813 -6.05 -9.37 32.97
N TYR A 814 -6.93 -9.28 31.95
CA TYR A 814 -8.02 -8.29 31.90
C TYR A 814 -9.01 -8.42 33.07
N GLY A 815 -9.24 -9.63 33.55
CA GLY A 815 -10.12 -9.91 34.69
C GLY A 815 -9.38 -10.09 36.02
N ALA A 816 -8.07 -9.85 36.06
CA ALA A 816 -7.25 -10.07 37.25
C ALA A 816 -7.42 -8.95 38.27
N ARG A 817 -7.20 -9.27 39.55
CA ARG A 817 -7.00 -8.30 40.62
C ARG A 817 -5.63 -8.56 41.23
N LEU A 818 -4.86 -7.51 41.50
CA LEU A 818 -3.59 -7.64 42.21
C LEU A 818 -3.82 -7.40 43.71
N ASN A 819 -3.59 -8.41 44.53
CA ASN A 819 -3.66 -8.28 45.98
C ASN A 819 -2.25 -8.15 46.59
N LEU A 820 -1.75 -6.91 46.72
CA LEU A 820 -0.44 -6.65 47.32
C LEU A 820 -0.31 -7.10 48.78
N LYS A 821 -1.42 -7.24 49.51
CA LYS A 821 -1.41 -7.74 50.90
C LYS A 821 -1.28 -9.26 50.97
N ASP A 822 -1.61 -9.96 49.88
CA ASP A 822 -1.55 -11.41 49.80
C ASP A 822 -1.22 -11.88 48.37
N LEU A 823 0.01 -11.58 47.93
CA LEU A 823 0.52 -12.01 46.62
C LEU A 823 0.60 -13.54 46.50
N GLN A 824 0.57 -14.24 47.63
CA GLN A 824 0.73 -15.69 47.75
C GLN A 824 -0.61 -16.43 47.83
N SER A 825 -1.75 -15.71 47.71
CA SER A 825 -3.11 -16.27 47.79
C SER A 825 -3.35 -17.15 49.02
N ARG A 826 -2.75 -16.81 50.17
CA ARG A 826 -2.84 -17.57 51.43
C ARG A 826 -4.24 -17.54 52.05
N SER A 827 -5.01 -16.49 51.77
CA SER A 827 -6.34 -16.28 52.32
C SER A 827 -7.39 -17.19 51.67
N CYS A 828 -7.37 -17.31 50.34
CA CYS A 828 -8.25 -18.17 49.56
C CYS A 828 -7.62 -18.43 48.19
N TYR A 829 -7.25 -19.69 47.92
CA TYR A 829 -6.65 -20.07 46.65
C TYR A 829 -7.72 -20.34 45.58
N SER A 830 -7.62 -19.63 44.46
CA SER A 830 -8.32 -19.94 43.23
C SER A 830 -7.30 -20.16 42.13
N SER A 831 -7.31 -21.33 41.49
CA SER A 831 -6.33 -21.66 40.43
C SER A 831 -6.40 -20.69 39.26
N HIS A 832 -7.61 -20.22 38.91
CA HIS A 832 -7.82 -19.18 37.90
C HIS A 832 -7.37 -17.81 38.42
N GLY A 833 -7.71 -17.46 39.66
CA GLY A 833 -7.32 -16.19 40.28
C GLY A 833 -5.81 -16.00 40.37
N ALA A 834 -5.08 -17.01 40.87
CA ALA A 834 -3.63 -17.01 40.97
C ALA A 834 -2.95 -16.94 39.59
N TYR A 835 -3.49 -17.66 38.59
CA TYR A 835 -3.02 -17.55 37.21
C TYR A 835 -3.18 -16.13 36.65
N SER A 836 -4.40 -15.59 36.70
CA SER A 836 -4.73 -14.23 36.27
C SER A 836 -3.84 -13.18 36.97
N GLN A 837 -3.63 -13.31 38.28
CA GLN A 837 -2.75 -12.44 39.06
C GLN A 837 -1.30 -12.51 38.57
N SER A 838 -0.78 -13.71 38.32
CA SER A 838 0.59 -13.88 37.78
C SER A 838 0.75 -13.25 36.38
N LYS A 839 -0.28 -13.31 35.54
CA LYS A 839 -0.26 -12.74 34.18
C LYS A 839 -0.41 -11.21 34.19
N LEU A 840 -1.19 -10.65 35.11
CA LEU A 840 -1.22 -9.20 35.35
C LEU A 840 0.12 -8.68 35.87
N ALA A 841 0.74 -9.39 36.82
CA ALA A 841 2.04 -9.02 37.37
C ALA A 841 3.13 -8.93 36.29
N LEU A 842 3.13 -9.85 35.32
CA LEU A 842 4.04 -9.81 34.16
C LEU A 842 3.85 -8.57 33.26
N VAL A 843 2.61 -8.11 33.06
CA VAL A 843 2.31 -6.89 32.29
C VAL A 843 2.84 -5.66 33.02
N MET A 844 2.48 -5.52 34.30
CA MET A 844 2.94 -4.42 35.16
C MET A 844 4.47 -4.36 35.26
N PHE A 845 5.12 -5.52 35.40
CA PHE A 845 6.57 -5.62 35.38
C PHE A 845 7.19 -5.14 34.06
N THR A 846 6.56 -5.47 32.93
CA THR A 846 7.06 -5.06 31.61
C THR A 846 6.99 -3.55 31.43
N TYR A 847 5.90 -2.91 31.90
CA TYR A 847 5.74 -1.46 31.87
C TYR A 847 6.68 -0.75 32.84
N TYR A 848 6.78 -1.20 34.08
CA TYR A 848 7.73 -0.62 35.02
C TYR A 848 9.17 -0.73 34.52
N LEU A 849 9.55 -1.90 33.98
CA LEU A 849 10.88 -2.10 33.42
C LEU A 849 11.14 -1.21 32.20
N HIS A 850 10.12 -0.96 31.37
CA HIS A 850 10.22 -0.01 30.26
C HIS A 850 10.59 1.38 30.76
N GLU A 851 9.84 1.91 31.74
CA GLU A 851 10.11 3.23 32.31
C GLU A 851 11.53 3.35 32.87
N GLN A 852 11.99 2.33 33.61
CA GLN A 852 13.35 2.31 34.15
C GLN A 852 14.44 2.26 33.07
N LEU A 853 14.19 1.57 31.95
CA LEU A 853 15.13 1.48 30.83
C LEU A 853 15.17 2.78 30.02
N THR A 854 14.02 3.37 29.77
CA THR A 854 13.87 4.66 29.07
C THR A 854 14.51 5.78 29.87
N ALA A 855 14.21 5.88 31.17
CA ALA A 855 14.81 6.88 32.07
C ALA A 855 16.34 6.75 32.15
N GLY A 856 16.86 5.53 32.05
CA GLY A 856 18.30 5.25 32.01
C GLY A 856 18.96 5.38 30.63
N GLY A 857 18.20 5.66 29.57
CA GLY A 857 18.72 5.76 28.19
C GLY A 857 19.29 4.45 27.64
N PHE A 858 18.86 3.30 28.16
CA PHE A 858 19.41 2.01 27.74
C PHE A 858 18.72 1.49 26.48
N PRO A 859 19.46 1.00 25.46
CA PRO A 859 18.92 0.47 24.21
C PRO A 859 18.35 -0.96 24.40
N VAL A 860 17.33 -1.07 25.25
CA VAL A 860 16.63 -2.32 25.54
C VAL A 860 15.13 -2.06 25.46
N SER A 861 14.43 -2.81 24.61
CA SER A 861 12.97 -2.75 24.53
C SER A 861 12.31 -3.90 25.29
N THR A 862 11.14 -3.62 25.85
CA THR A 862 10.31 -4.59 26.56
C THR A 862 8.94 -4.67 25.93
N SER A 863 8.41 -5.87 25.78
CA SER A 863 7.08 -6.10 25.22
C SER A 863 6.41 -7.28 25.91
N THR A 864 5.09 -7.17 26.10
CA THR A 864 4.27 -8.27 26.57
C THR A 864 3.49 -8.86 25.40
N VAL A 865 3.36 -10.17 25.32
CA VAL A 865 2.69 -10.85 24.21
C VAL A 865 1.56 -11.72 24.71
N ASP A 866 0.41 -11.64 24.04
CA ASP A 866 -0.70 -12.58 24.18
C ASP A 866 -0.72 -13.56 23.00
N PRO A 867 -0.52 -14.87 23.25
CA PRO A 867 -0.54 -15.87 22.19
C PRO A 867 -1.94 -16.19 21.66
N GLY A 868 -3.01 -15.74 22.34
CA GLY A 868 -4.38 -16.20 22.14
C GLY A 868 -4.63 -17.57 22.78
N MET A 869 -5.76 -18.20 22.43
CA MET A 869 -6.11 -19.53 22.94
C MET A 869 -5.34 -20.60 22.16
N VAL A 870 -4.32 -21.23 22.75
CA VAL A 870 -3.41 -22.17 22.05
C VAL A 870 -3.53 -23.59 22.60
N ASP A 871 -3.64 -24.59 21.72
CA ASP A 871 -3.71 -26.00 22.11
C ASP A 871 -2.33 -26.46 22.64
N THR A 872 -2.16 -26.38 23.95
CA THR A 872 -0.92 -26.75 24.65
C THR A 872 -1.24 -27.68 25.83
N LYS A 873 -0.25 -28.45 26.30
CA LYS A 873 -0.37 -29.32 27.48
C LYS A 873 -0.79 -28.58 28.78
N LEU A 874 -0.84 -27.25 28.77
CA LEU A 874 -1.32 -26.40 29.86
C LEU A 874 -2.79 -26.66 30.26
N TYR A 875 -3.61 -27.25 29.39
CA TYR A 875 -5.03 -27.54 29.68
C TYR A 875 -5.32 -28.93 30.30
N GLN A 876 -4.28 -29.69 30.67
CA GLN A 876 -4.43 -31.07 31.16
C GLN A 876 -5.16 -31.19 32.51
N ASN A 877 -5.23 -30.12 33.31
CA ASN A 877 -5.81 -30.14 34.66
C ASN A 877 -7.29 -29.72 34.75
N LEU A 878 -7.99 -29.56 33.62
CA LEU A 878 -9.44 -29.29 33.63
C LEU A 878 -10.26 -30.54 34.02
N CYS A 879 -11.30 -30.37 34.84
CA CYS A 879 -12.13 -31.47 35.37
C CYS A 879 -12.64 -32.46 34.29
N SER A 880 -12.62 -33.75 34.65
CA SER A 880 -12.76 -34.92 33.77
C SER A 880 -13.99 -34.97 32.83
N PRO A 881 -15.18 -34.45 33.14
CA PRO A 881 -16.31 -34.48 32.19
C PRO A 881 -16.16 -33.51 31.01
N ALA A 882 -15.43 -32.41 31.20
CA ALA A 882 -15.18 -31.41 30.15
C ALA A 882 -14.06 -31.81 29.18
N GLN A 883 -13.27 -32.84 29.51
CA GLN A 883 -12.22 -33.38 28.65
C GLN A 883 -12.77 -34.19 27.47
N THR A 884 -13.87 -34.92 27.67
CA THR A 884 -14.42 -35.84 26.67
C THR A 884 -15.17 -35.13 25.54
N LEU A 885 -15.80 -33.99 25.84
CA LEU A 885 -16.54 -33.17 24.86
C LEU A 885 -15.62 -32.24 24.02
N LYS A 886 -14.32 -32.15 24.36
CA LYS A 886 -13.39 -31.15 23.82
C LYS A 886 -12.69 -31.52 22.52
N ARG A 887 -12.47 -32.79 22.20
CA ARG A 887 -11.58 -33.17 21.08
C ARG A 887 -11.97 -32.62 19.69
N PRO A 888 -13.27 -32.47 19.32
CA PRO A 888 -13.62 -31.88 18.02
C PRO A 888 -13.68 -30.35 18.05
N VAL A 889 -14.17 -29.74 19.14
CA VAL A 889 -14.31 -28.27 19.28
C VAL A 889 -12.97 -27.58 19.55
N ALA A 890 -12.04 -28.26 20.23
CA ALA A 890 -10.72 -27.72 20.53
C ALA A 890 -9.86 -27.53 19.27
N LYS A 891 -9.98 -28.40 18.25
CA LYS A 891 -9.25 -28.25 16.98
C LYS A 891 -9.74 -27.08 16.11
N LEU A 892 -10.95 -26.58 16.36
CA LEU A 892 -11.57 -25.51 15.57
C LEU A 892 -11.35 -24.11 16.19
N LEU A 893 -11.18 -24.03 17.51
CA LEU A 893 -11.05 -22.75 18.24
C LEU A 893 -9.65 -22.47 18.80
N PHE A 894 -8.81 -23.49 18.96
CA PHE A 894 -7.46 -23.31 19.52
C PHE A 894 -6.42 -23.21 18.42
N ARG A 895 -5.50 -22.26 18.59
CA ARG A 895 -4.32 -22.08 17.73
C ARG A 895 -3.34 -23.22 17.91
N THR A 896 -2.60 -23.52 16.85
CA THR A 896 -1.44 -24.42 16.98
C THR A 896 -0.33 -23.73 17.79
N PRO A 897 0.59 -24.48 18.43
CA PRO A 897 1.76 -23.89 19.09
C PRO A 897 2.59 -22.97 18.19
N ALA A 898 2.66 -23.26 16.88
CA ALA A 898 3.33 -22.41 15.89
C ALA A 898 2.59 -21.09 15.67
N GLU A 899 1.25 -21.13 15.58
CA GLU A 899 0.42 -19.93 15.50
C GLU A 899 0.47 -19.10 16.79
N GLY A 900 0.49 -19.75 17.96
CA GLY A 900 0.64 -19.10 19.26
C GLY A 900 2.00 -18.42 19.45
N ALA A 901 3.08 -19.05 18.94
CA ALA A 901 4.43 -18.51 18.98
C ALA A 901 4.63 -17.32 18.02
N SER A 902 3.78 -17.15 17.00
CA SER A 902 3.97 -16.15 15.94
C SER A 902 4.15 -14.73 16.45
N THR A 903 3.36 -14.30 17.43
CA THR A 903 3.44 -12.93 17.98
C THR A 903 4.69 -12.76 18.83
N ALA A 904 5.14 -13.80 19.55
CA ALA A 904 6.38 -13.77 20.32
C ALA A 904 7.61 -13.70 19.40
N ILE A 905 7.60 -14.47 18.31
CA ILE A 905 8.64 -14.42 17.27
C ILE A 905 8.67 -13.01 16.64
N TYR A 906 7.50 -12.46 16.29
CA TYR A 906 7.38 -11.12 15.74
C TYR A 906 7.97 -10.06 16.69
N ALA A 907 7.55 -10.07 17.97
CA ALA A 907 8.11 -9.20 19.00
C ALA A 907 9.64 -9.30 19.12
N ALA A 908 10.16 -10.53 19.04
CA ALA A 908 11.58 -10.81 19.20
C ALA A 908 12.48 -10.29 18.05
N VAL A 909 11.99 -10.24 16.80
CA VAL A 909 12.88 -10.01 15.64
C VAL A 909 12.33 -9.14 14.51
N ALA A 910 11.07 -8.69 14.58
CA ALA A 910 10.50 -7.83 13.54
C ALA A 910 11.22 -6.49 13.47
N ALA A 911 11.55 -6.03 12.26
CA ALA A 911 12.26 -4.77 12.05
C ALA A 911 11.36 -3.57 12.44
N GLU A 912 10.05 -3.71 12.25
CA GLU A 912 9.04 -2.71 12.56
C GLU A 912 8.89 -2.45 14.07
N LEU A 913 9.35 -3.38 14.90
CA LEU A 913 9.35 -3.26 16.37
C LEU A 913 10.71 -2.83 16.93
N GLU A 914 11.65 -2.40 16.07
CA GLU A 914 12.92 -1.85 16.51
C GLU A 914 12.70 -0.53 17.26
N GLY A 915 13.23 -0.42 18.49
CA GLY A 915 13.00 0.72 19.38
C GLY A 915 11.60 0.82 20.01
N VAL A 916 10.61 0.05 19.54
CA VAL A 916 9.27 0.01 20.14
C VAL A 916 9.32 -0.77 21.46
N SER A 917 8.86 -0.15 22.55
CA SER A 917 8.94 -0.69 23.91
C SER A 917 7.69 -0.34 24.73
N GLY A 918 7.49 -1.00 25.86
CA GLY A 918 6.40 -0.68 26.80
C GLY A 918 5.02 -1.07 26.27
N CYS A 919 4.92 -2.02 25.35
CA CYS A 919 3.67 -2.36 24.67
C CYS A 919 3.14 -3.75 25.02
N TYR A 920 1.83 -3.92 24.84
CA TYR A 920 1.14 -5.22 24.89
C TYR A 920 0.72 -5.60 23.47
N LEU A 921 1.17 -6.77 23.00
CA LEU A 921 1.02 -7.23 21.63
C LEU A 921 0.02 -8.39 21.56
N TYR A 922 -0.97 -8.26 20.68
CA TYR A 922 -1.89 -9.32 20.32
C TYR A 922 -1.98 -9.40 18.79
N ASN A 923 -1.77 -10.60 18.22
CA ASN A 923 -1.75 -10.82 16.77
C ASN A 923 -0.78 -9.91 16.01
N GLY A 924 0.37 -9.58 16.60
CA GLY A 924 1.38 -8.70 16.01
C GLY A 924 1.02 -7.21 16.02
N GLN A 925 -0.08 -6.82 16.67
CA GLN A 925 -0.47 -5.42 16.83
C GLN A 925 -0.38 -4.99 18.29
N GLN A 926 -0.07 -3.70 18.50
CA GLN A 926 -0.15 -3.08 19.82
C GLN A 926 -1.61 -2.89 20.20
N VAL A 927 -2.00 -3.38 21.38
CA VAL A 927 -3.35 -3.24 21.94
C VAL A 927 -3.26 -2.77 23.38
N ALA A 928 -4.32 -2.15 23.89
CA ALA A 928 -4.38 -1.76 25.29
C ALA A 928 -4.52 -3.00 26.20
N SER A 929 -3.72 -3.07 27.26
CA SER A 929 -3.87 -4.01 28.37
C SER A 929 -4.90 -3.53 29.39
N SER A 930 -5.11 -4.28 30.47
CA SER A 930 -6.05 -3.90 31.54
C SER A 930 -5.73 -2.53 32.15
N GLU A 931 -6.76 -1.74 32.47
CA GLU A 931 -6.60 -0.40 33.10
C GLU A 931 -5.70 -0.43 34.34
N LEU A 932 -5.90 -1.43 35.21
CA LEU A 932 -5.11 -1.61 36.42
C LEU A 932 -3.61 -1.75 36.15
N SER A 933 -3.23 -2.28 34.99
CA SER A 933 -1.82 -2.48 34.66
C SER A 933 -1.07 -1.19 34.37
N TYR A 934 -1.75 -0.07 34.10
CA TYR A 934 -1.14 1.26 33.91
C TYR A 934 -1.00 2.06 35.21
N ASP A 935 -1.41 1.52 36.35
CA ASP A 935 -1.21 2.15 37.65
C ASP A 935 0.28 2.11 38.05
N GLU A 936 0.97 3.22 37.84
CA GLU A 936 2.42 3.36 38.09
C GLU A 936 2.80 3.16 39.57
N GLU A 937 1.94 3.56 40.50
CA GLU A 937 2.19 3.38 41.93
C GLU A 937 2.12 1.89 42.28
N LEU A 938 1.10 1.20 41.78
CA LEU A 938 0.91 -0.23 41.96
C LEU A 938 2.05 -1.04 41.31
N GLN A 939 2.50 -0.63 40.12
CA GLN A 939 3.67 -1.19 39.46
C GLN A 939 4.94 -1.05 40.34
N ALA A 940 5.19 0.15 40.89
CA ALA A 940 6.35 0.42 41.74
C ALA A 940 6.30 -0.37 43.05
N GLN A 941 5.12 -0.48 43.67
CA GLN A 941 4.91 -1.27 44.88
C GLN A 941 5.13 -2.77 44.62
N LEU A 942 4.57 -3.30 43.52
CA LEU A 942 4.79 -4.68 43.09
C LEU A 942 6.27 -4.94 42.84
N TRP A 943 6.98 -4.04 42.14
CA TRP A 943 8.41 -4.15 41.89
C TRP A 943 9.21 -4.22 43.18
N LYS A 944 8.98 -3.27 44.11
CA LYS A 944 9.67 -3.22 45.41
C LYS A 944 9.43 -4.48 46.24
N GLN A 945 8.19 -4.95 46.32
CA GLN A 945 7.88 -6.19 47.02
C GLN A 945 8.55 -7.40 46.33
N SER A 946 8.55 -7.45 45.00
CA SER A 946 9.20 -8.51 44.24
C SER A 946 10.71 -8.56 44.51
N CYS A 947 11.39 -7.41 44.53
CA CYS A 947 12.80 -7.31 44.94
C CYS A 947 13.05 -7.90 46.33
N SER A 948 12.20 -7.54 47.31
CA SER A 948 12.30 -8.08 48.67
C SER A 948 12.05 -9.59 48.72
N LEU A 949 11.11 -10.11 47.93
CA LEU A 949 10.79 -11.54 47.90
C LEU A 949 11.90 -12.36 47.26
N VAL A 950 12.53 -11.86 46.20
CA VAL A 950 13.60 -12.59 45.51
C VAL A 950 15.00 -12.30 46.07
N GLY A 951 15.15 -11.29 46.92
CA GLY A 951 16.42 -10.89 47.54
C GLY A 951 17.37 -10.21 46.56
N VAL A 952 16.94 -9.10 45.94
CA VAL A 952 17.77 -8.24 45.07
C VAL A 952 17.65 -6.76 45.42
#